data_AF-A0A1U9KJP9-F1
#
_entry.id   AF-A0A1U9KJP9-F1
#
_cell.length_a   1.000
_cell.length_b   1.000
_cell.length_c   1.000
_cell.angle_alpha   90.00
_cell.angle_beta   90.00
_cell.angle_gamma   90.00
#
_symmetry.space_group_name_H-M   'P 1'
#
loop_
_entity.id
_entity.type
_entity.pdbx_description
1 polymer ?
#
loop_
_entity_poly.entity_id
_entity_poly.type
_entity_poly.pdbx_seq_one_letter_code
_entity_poly.pdbx_strand_id
1 'polypeptide(L)'
;MSGTASSANIPSVISDGGAYEVASGTSVSGVTILSGALNVAGSASGTQLYGPGPGGGSSSAASEHVLSGGIEYQVVATSGFISVASGGTLVSATLEQSGLVVDGGTVESVTALLGAQVSATNGARINSATTSQYGCFSVDDSSYLENSVIGSGACLAVEKGATFENVTLLSSGVLLVDAGSGAGVIAGSDLEGITFQSGSKIYVMQGTISGFHLPADVSLTIDNGNSASNLVIAGTETIGVRVHDQNSIIQSGGTQVITPTGIAFETHLERGGSVYVSSGGSIVNSDDTQLSQGVVVLEGGSVVFTGDTTLSSGVISGSGTIVQEGSGSLHIASDDGLSGFSGIIYVTDGKLVVSDITDLHSASLEFMDGHTGSLVISGSTSPSGVIGDIDFGDTIELSSLIWQDDFTTHFEGTNTLQITRSDGTVVGSVNLSDANYTWSNFVLSKGSDGGTVIALDDNSSPGVIGNTIFSSNTSNVNVSGTGAVVNGATVSNMSVSAATLYGDGTTGHLVLYNGTKSFYTNMTRNTEEVIRKGASSYNSIVTGGSEQVYGNSYNSQFTTWTQENFQEVGASQYIYSGGISDGASFAPSIYSMRPGYSTGTIANQYVYLGGTSKNTTLSGAEYSGFSVPETKYVTAYAQSVETIYSGGTAINTTITKYGIVNAASGATLTNAVLDGGVLNMASDTIISNGLTFKNGSIYITDMKYADGSALQVSLDGNDNLLITDGDLSREIHLNGDYSNSFAITHDVQGNVLVTYGTPAPCYCRGTLIDMQDGRKCVEDIVIGDVVKTAGGQYRPVRWVGYRAYDGLFARGNPDLIPVIFRKGSLGNGVPERDLTVSPLHAMFIEGWLIPAHCLVNNTTIVRGVIGETLEYFHIELETHDILLAEGAPAESFVDDQSRNMFHNARTFHELYPHVCPSEALYCAPRLEDGVILEHIRQKLDGSDDIMECVSVCLQNITGNMIAGYVTGYVTGGPVSHDALVLSISVNGIHVGHVTADRRDADHRRYFVFGLTRSQMLAGDEDIQVTPLHAGQKRVA
;
A
#
# COMPACT_ATOMS: atom_id res chain seq x y z
N MET A 1 32.95 -33.02 24.06
CA MET A 1 34.10 -33.71 23.44
C MET A 1 33.74 -33.92 21.98
N SER A 2 34.20 -33.06 21.07
CA SER A 2 33.97 -33.17 19.62
C SER A 2 35.15 -33.90 19.00
N GLY A 3 34.99 -35.18 18.66
CA GLY A 3 35.97 -35.95 17.91
C GLY A 3 35.55 -36.03 16.45
N THR A 4 36.32 -35.43 15.55
CA THR A 4 36.24 -35.71 14.11
C THR A 4 36.76 -37.14 13.89
N ALA A 5 35.90 -38.04 13.42
CA ALA A 5 36.28 -39.41 13.12
C ALA A 5 37.02 -39.46 11.78
N SER A 6 38.22 -40.07 11.75
CA SER A 6 38.98 -40.30 10.52
C SER A 6 38.23 -41.22 9.55
N SER A 7 38.49 -41.06 8.24
CA SER A 7 37.88 -41.73 7.07
C SER A 7 37.65 -43.25 7.12
N ALA A 8 38.19 -43.97 8.11
CA ALA A 8 38.03 -45.42 8.26
C ALA A 8 36.72 -45.86 8.97
N ASN A 9 35.90 -44.95 9.51
CA ASN A 9 34.71 -45.28 10.31
C ASN A 9 33.45 -44.46 9.95
N ILE A 10 33.21 -44.18 8.66
CA ILE A 10 31.94 -43.57 8.24
C ILE A 10 30.85 -44.65 8.26
N PRO A 11 29.77 -44.50 9.04
CA PRO A 11 28.69 -45.49 9.08
C PRO A 11 27.89 -45.47 7.76
N SER A 12 27.30 -46.60 7.40
CA SER A 12 26.40 -46.67 6.25
C SER A 12 25.09 -45.88 6.46
N VAL A 13 24.75 -45.55 7.72
CA VAL A 13 23.61 -44.69 8.07
C VAL A 13 24.06 -43.66 9.11
N ILE A 14 23.96 -42.38 8.77
CA ILE A 14 24.22 -41.24 9.66
C ILE A 14 22.88 -40.78 10.23
N SER A 15 22.70 -40.92 11.55
CA SER A 15 21.45 -40.61 12.25
C SER A 15 21.66 -40.06 13.66
N ASP A 16 22.92 -39.80 14.01
CA ASP A 16 23.36 -39.35 15.32
C ASP A 16 23.56 -37.83 15.40
N GLY A 17 23.29 -37.10 14.30
CA GLY A 17 23.62 -35.67 14.18
C GLY A 17 25.12 -35.41 14.05
N GLY A 18 25.95 -36.45 13.85
CA GLY A 18 27.39 -36.30 13.68
C GLY A 18 27.76 -35.71 12.32
N ALA A 19 28.92 -35.05 12.26
CA ALA A 19 29.57 -34.67 11.01
C ALA A 19 30.70 -35.64 10.68
N TYR A 20 30.67 -36.22 9.47
CA TYR A 20 31.61 -37.23 9.00
C TYR A 20 32.38 -36.70 7.80
N GLU A 21 33.69 -36.97 7.72
CA GLU A 21 34.54 -36.43 6.66
C GLU A 21 35.11 -37.54 5.78
N VAL A 22 34.85 -37.45 4.47
CA VAL A 22 35.54 -38.23 3.43
C VAL A 22 36.81 -37.45 3.06
N ALA A 23 37.94 -37.86 3.65
CA ALA A 23 39.21 -37.18 3.42
C ALA A 23 39.70 -37.33 1.96
N SER A 24 40.52 -36.38 1.50
CA SER A 24 41.13 -36.43 0.17
C SER A 24 41.87 -37.74 -0.10
N GLY A 25 41.67 -38.31 -1.29
CA GLY A 25 42.25 -39.60 -1.69
C GLY A 25 41.55 -40.84 -1.12
N THR A 26 40.45 -40.67 -0.38
CA THR A 26 39.61 -41.77 0.11
C THR A 26 38.23 -41.75 -0.54
N SER A 27 37.51 -42.89 -0.49
CA SER A 27 36.16 -42.98 -1.04
C SER A 27 35.17 -43.71 -0.14
N VAL A 28 33.91 -43.35 -0.25
CA VAL A 28 32.77 -43.98 0.44
C VAL A 28 31.62 -44.22 -0.55
N SER A 29 30.75 -45.18 -0.29
CA SER A 29 29.55 -45.38 -1.10
C SER A 29 28.35 -45.87 -0.30
N GLY A 30 27.14 -45.51 -0.77
CA GLY A 30 25.87 -45.98 -0.22
C GLY A 30 25.57 -45.46 1.19
N VAL A 31 25.97 -44.22 1.49
CA VAL A 31 25.71 -43.59 2.80
C VAL A 31 24.28 -43.05 2.81
N THR A 32 23.50 -43.42 3.82
CA THR A 32 22.17 -42.83 4.07
C THR A 32 22.27 -41.81 5.20
N ILE A 33 21.82 -40.58 4.95
CA ILE A 33 21.81 -39.50 5.93
C ILE A 33 20.37 -39.23 6.35
N LEU A 34 20.05 -39.59 7.59
CA LEU A 34 18.77 -39.30 8.24
C LEU A 34 18.87 -38.08 9.15
N SER A 35 20.04 -37.86 9.75
CA SER A 35 20.33 -36.73 10.63
C SER A 35 21.84 -36.59 10.87
N GLY A 36 22.44 -35.48 10.44
CA GLY A 36 23.90 -35.24 10.49
C GLY A 36 24.48 -34.87 9.11
N ALA A 37 25.79 -34.65 9.05
CA ALA A 37 26.46 -34.12 7.86
C ALA A 37 27.50 -35.07 7.28
N LEU A 38 27.61 -35.14 5.95
CA LEU A 38 28.73 -35.75 5.24
C LEU A 38 29.53 -34.68 4.49
N ASN A 39 30.79 -34.47 4.91
CA ASN A 39 31.72 -33.53 4.29
C ASN A 39 32.64 -34.29 3.33
N VAL A 40 32.55 -34.01 2.03
CA VAL A 40 33.23 -34.77 0.98
C VAL A 40 34.40 -33.97 0.41
N ALA A 41 35.63 -34.28 0.85
CA ALA A 41 36.87 -33.79 0.27
C ALA A 41 37.61 -34.85 -0.59
N GLY A 42 37.14 -36.10 -0.55
CA GLY A 42 37.58 -37.24 -1.37
C GLY A 42 36.55 -37.59 -2.43
N SER A 43 36.04 -38.83 -2.43
CA SER A 43 34.97 -39.24 -3.36
C SER A 43 33.82 -39.96 -2.65
N ALA A 44 32.59 -39.58 -2.95
CA ALA A 44 31.40 -40.26 -2.45
C ALA A 44 30.47 -40.66 -3.62
N SER A 45 29.60 -41.64 -3.40
CA SER A 45 28.69 -42.16 -4.43
C SER A 45 27.50 -42.90 -3.83
N GLY A 46 26.31 -42.64 -4.36
CA GLY A 46 25.07 -43.29 -3.95
C GLY A 46 24.59 -42.79 -2.59
N THR A 47 24.90 -41.55 -2.25
CA THR A 47 24.44 -40.93 -1.00
C THR A 47 22.93 -40.69 -1.06
N GLN A 48 22.22 -40.97 0.04
CA GLN A 48 20.77 -40.79 0.12
C GLN A 48 20.38 -39.93 1.32
N LEU A 49 19.65 -38.84 1.10
CA LEU A 49 19.20 -37.94 2.17
C LEU A 49 17.68 -38.10 2.38
N TYR A 50 17.28 -38.44 3.60
CA TYR A 50 15.88 -38.61 4.02
C TYR A 50 15.55 -37.88 5.34
N GLY A 51 16.32 -36.84 5.68
CA GLY A 51 16.17 -36.08 6.91
C GLY A 51 15.76 -34.62 6.69
N PRO A 52 15.36 -33.90 7.75
CA PRO A 52 14.96 -32.50 7.64
C PRO A 52 16.09 -31.63 7.06
N GLY A 53 15.73 -30.66 6.21
CA GLY A 53 16.64 -29.64 5.68
C GLY A 53 17.17 -28.69 6.76
N PRO A 54 18.10 -27.79 6.41
CA PRO A 54 18.85 -26.95 7.35
C PRO A 54 18.03 -25.86 8.07
N GLY A 55 16.71 -25.77 7.85
CA GLY A 55 15.83 -24.83 8.54
C GLY A 55 15.74 -25.15 10.04
N GLY A 56 16.55 -24.44 10.83
CA GLY A 56 16.47 -24.39 12.28
C GLY A 56 17.64 -25.05 13.00
N GLY A 57 18.68 -24.26 13.30
CA GLY A 57 19.57 -24.30 14.48
C GLY A 57 20.06 -25.64 15.07
N SER A 58 19.92 -26.76 14.38
CA SER A 58 20.22 -28.08 14.93
C SER A 58 21.40 -28.69 14.19
N SER A 59 22.35 -29.23 14.96
CA SER A 59 23.43 -30.07 14.47
C SER A 59 22.94 -31.43 13.94
N SER A 60 21.74 -31.49 13.33
CA SER A 60 21.03 -32.72 13.01
C SER A 60 20.31 -32.70 11.65
N ALA A 61 20.40 -31.63 10.86
CA ALA A 61 19.90 -31.63 9.48
C ALA A 61 20.63 -32.70 8.65
N ALA A 62 19.91 -33.40 7.76
CA ALA A 62 20.57 -34.30 6.82
C ALA A 62 21.22 -33.46 5.73
N SER A 63 22.54 -33.35 5.76
CA SER A 63 23.28 -32.54 4.79
C SER A 63 24.47 -33.26 4.19
N GLU A 64 24.78 -32.88 2.95
CA GLU A 64 26.01 -33.27 2.28
C GLU A 64 26.71 -32.03 1.74
N HIS A 65 28.00 -31.89 2.06
CA HIS A 65 28.82 -30.76 1.66
C HIS A 65 29.98 -31.27 0.80
N VAL A 66 29.89 -31.06 -0.52
CA VAL A 66 30.97 -31.35 -1.46
C VAL A 66 31.98 -30.21 -1.40
N LEU A 67 33.12 -30.48 -0.77
CA LEU A 67 34.17 -29.51 -0.52
C LEU A 67 35.13 -29.41 -1.72
N SER A 68 36.04 -28.44 -1.68
CA SER A 68 37.03 -28.23 -2.72
C SER A 68 37.87 -29.49 -2.99
N GLY A 69 37.95 -29.91 -4.25
CA GLY A 69 38.62 -31.15 -4.68
C GLY A 69 37.84 -32.45 -4.41
N GLY A 70 36.68 -32.36 -3.76
CA GLY A 70 35.76 -33.46 -3.54
C GLY A 70 34.88 -33.75 -4.77
N ILE A 71 34.51 -35.02 -4.95
CA ILE A 71 33.63 -35.47 -6.04
C ILE A 71 32.50 -36.33 -5.46
N GLU A 72 31.26 -35.92 -5.64
CA GLU A 72 30.07 -36.76 -5.40
C GLU A 72 29.54 -37.29 -6.74
N TYR A 73 29.52 -38.61 -6.91
CA TYR A 73 29.15 -39.22 -8.19
C TYR A 73 27.63 -39.36 -8.38
N GLN A 74 26.87 -39.61 -7.31
CA GLN A 74 25.43 -39.81 -7.39
C GLN A 74 24.75 -39.61 -6.04
N VAL A 75 23.95 -38.56 -5.91
CA VAL A 75 23.16 -38.29 -4.70
C VAL A 75 21.66 -38.26 -4.99
N VAL A 76 20.86 -38.80 -4.08
CA VAL A 76 19.40 -38.68 -4.10
C VAL A 76 18.96 -38.05 -2.80
N ALA A 77 18.38 -36.85 -2.87
CA ALA A 77 17.80 -36.16 -1.73
C ALA A 77 16.29 -36.10 -1.87
N THR A 78 15.57 -36.76 -0.96
CA THR A 78 14.11 -36.68 -0.87
C THR A 78 13.66 -35.65 0.17
N SER A 79 14.62 -35.16 0.95
CA SER A 79 14.59 -34.07 1.91
C SER A 79 16.04 -33.80 2.31
N GLY A 80 16.32 -32.71 3.00
CA GLY A 80 17.69 -32.34 3.35
C GLY A 80 18.30 -31.34 2.37
N PHE A 81 19.61 -31.14 2.47
CA PHE A 81 20.30 -30.11 1.71
C PHE A 81 21.70 -30.53 1.26
N ILE A 82 22.04 -30.13 0.04
CA ILE A 82 23.36 -30.37 -0.54
C ILE A 82 24.01 -29.02 -0.81
N SER A 83 25.29 -28.87 -0.48
CA SER A 83 26.09 -27.74 -0.94
C SER A 83 27.30 -28.20 -1.73
N VAL A 84 27.60 -27.53 -2.84
CA VAL A 84 28.81 -27.74 -3.64
C VAL A 84 29.65 -26.48 -3.60
N ALA A 85 30.74 -26.52 -2.84
CA ALA A 85 31.65 -25.39 -2.68
C ALA A 85 32.61 -25.25 -3.87
N SER A 86 33.32 -24.13 -3.93
CA SER A 86 34.24 -23.82 -5.02
C SER A 86 35.33 -24.89 -5.20
N GLY A 87 35.44 -25.38 -6.45
CA GLY A 87 36.33 -26.49 -6.82
C GLY A 87 35.84 -27.88 -6.42
N GLY A 88 34.64 -28.02 -5.85
CA GLY A 88 33.93 -29.29 -5.69
C GLY A 88 33.13 -29.66 -6.94
N THR A 89 32.89 -30.96 -7.16
CA THR A 89 32.13 -31.47 -8.31
C THR A 89 31.04 -32.44 -7.89
N LEU A 90 29.82 -32.16 -8.32
CA LEU A 90 28.67 -33.06 -8.19
C LEU A 90 28.27 -33.59 -9.58
N VAL A 91 28.41 -34.89 -9.80
CA VAL A 91 28.21 -35.48 -11.14
C VAL A 91 26.73 -35.71 -11.43
N SER A 92 25.95 -36.16 -10.46
CA SER A 92 24.51 -36.40 -10.64
C SER A 92 23.75 -36.24 -9.33
N ALA A 93 22.69 -35.43 -9.35
CA ALA A 93 21.77 -35.29 -8.24
C ALA A 93 20.31 -35.49 -8.67
N THR A 94 19.52 -36.16 -7.83
CA THR A 94 18.05 -36.17 -7.92
C THR A 94 17.48 -35.60 -6.64
N LEU A 95 16.67 -34.54 -6.76
CA LEU A 95 16.13 -33.76 -5.66
C LEU A 95 14.60 -33.84 -5.68
N GLU A 96 13.99 -34.18 -4.54
CA GLU A 96 12.56 -34.08 -4.28
C GLU A 96 12.38 -33.28 -2.99
N GLN A 97 11.63 -32.17 -3.01
CA GLN A 97 11.39 -31.34 -1.81
C GLN A 97 12.67 -30.96 -1.01
N SER A 98 13.82 -30.87 -1.69
CA SER A 98 15.13 -30.65 -1.08
C SER A 98 15.86 -29.47 -1.72
N GLY A 99 16.92 -28.99 -1.07
CA GLY A 99 17.73 -27.87 -1.55
C GLY A 99 19.10 -28.27 -2.07
N LEU A 100 19.57 -27.59 -3.11
CA LEU A 100 20.96 -27.63 -3.58
C LEU A 100 21.48 -26.21 -3.75
N VAL A 101 22.61 -25.89 -3.08
CA VAL A 101 23.34 -24.64 -3.31
C VAL A 101 24.69 -24.97 -3.95
N VAL A 102 24.98 -24.31 -5.07
CA VAL A 102 26.24 -24.40 -5.77
C VAL A 102 26.92 -23.06 -5.62
N ASP A 103 28.04 -23.01 -4.92
CA ASP A 103 28.77 -21.78 -4.58
C ASP A 103 30.18 -21.87 -5.20
N GLY A 104 30.32 -21.35 -6.42
CA GLY A 104 31.54 -21.44 -7.25
C GLY A 104 31.93 -22.87 -7.66
N GLY A 105 31.08 -23.87 -7.39
CA GLY A 105 31.28 -25.29 -7.68
C GLY A 105 30.79 -25.71 -9.07
N THR A 106 30.89 -27.01 -9.38
CA THR A 106 30.41 -27.58 -10.66
C THR A 106 29.41 -28.71 -10.44
N VAL A 107 28.28 -28.66 -11.15
CA VAL A 107 27.28 -29.73 -11.20
C VAL A 107 27.13 -30.19 -12.65
N GLU A 108 27.33 -31.48 -12.92
CA GLU A 108 27.25 -32.02 -14.30
C GLU A 108 25.82 -32.41 -14.71
N SER A 109 24.98 -32.78 -13.74
CA SER A 109 23.56 -33.04 -13.96
C SER A 109 22.76 -32.96 -12.66
N VAL A 110 21.60 -32.31 -12.70
CA VAL A 110 20.66 -32.27 -11.58
C VAL A 110 19.23 -32.39 -12.07
N THR A 111 18.45 -33.26 -11.43
CA THR A 111 17.01 -33.39 -11.65
C THR A 111 16.27 -32.89 -10.42
N ALA A 112 15.52 -31.79 -10.53
CA ALA A 112 14.76 -31.18 -9.44
C ALA A 112 13.25 -31.40 -9.60
N LEU A 113 12.63 -32.01 -8.60
CA LEU A 113 11.23 -32.43 -8.63
C LEU A 113 10.47 -31.90 -7.41
N LEU A 114 9.13 -31.81 -7.53
CA LEU A 114 8.21 -31.64 -6.40
C LEU A 114 8.59 -30.48 -5.44
N GLY A 115 8.89 -29.28 -5.96
CA GLY A 115 9.22 -28.13 -5.10
C GLY A 115 10.71 -27.98 -4.72
N ALA A 116 11.58 -28.86 -5.22
CA ALA A 116 13.02 -28.76 -4.99
C ALA A 116 13.59 -27.41 -5.48
N GLN A 117 14.54 -26.87 -4.72
CA GLN A 117 15.16 -25.56 -4.96
C GLN A 117 16.63 -25.75 -5.30
N VAL A 118 17.10 -25.11 -6.37
CA VAL A 118 18.50 -25.10 -6.76
C VAL A 118 18.98 -23.66 -6.92
N SER A 119 20.08 -23.31 -6.26
CA SER A 119 20.69 -21.98 -6.36
C SER A 119 22.12 -22.11 -6.86
N ALA A 120 22.46 -21.35 -7.89
CA ALA A 120 23.81 -21.22 -8.44
C ALA A 120 24.33 -19.83 -8.10
N THR A 121 25.45 -19.79 -7.37
CA THR A 121 26.07 -18.56 -6.87
C THR A 121 27.58 -18.48 -7.09
N ASN A 122 28.13 -17.26 -7.11
CA ASN A 122 29.56 -16.95 -7.11
C ASN A 122 30.37 -17.70 -8.20
N GLY A 123 29.88 -17.68 -9.44
CA GLY A 123 30.56 -18.32 -10.57
C GLY A 123 30.33 -19.83 -10.67
N ALA A 124 29.26 -20.33 -10.07
CA ALA A 124 28.84 -21.72 -10.18
C ALA A 124 28.58 -22.12 -11.64
N ARG A 125 28.82 -23.41 -11.94
CA ARG A 125 28.52 -24.00 -13.26
C ARG A 125 27.60 -25.19 -13.09
N ILE A 126 26.40 -25.09 -13.67
CA ILE A 126 25.44 -26.20 -13.71
C ILE A 126 25.22 -26.60 -15.17
N ASN A 127 25.59 -27.83 -15.49
CA ASN A 127 25.33 -28.48 -16.76
C ASN A 127 24.14 -29.45 -16.59
N SER A 128 23.29 -29.54 -17.60
CA SER A 128 22.18 -30.50 -17.69
C SER A 128 21.26 -30.55 -16.46
N ALA A 129 20.63 -29.42 -16.14
CA ALA A 129 19.54 -29.37 -15.16
C ALA A 129 18.19 -29.71 -15.79
N THR A 130 17.37 -30.51 -15.12
CA THR A 130 15.99 -30.79 -15.52
C THR A 130 15.05 -30.54 -14.36
N THR A 131 13.98 -29.78 -14.58
CA THR A 131 12.96 -29.51 -13.55
C THR A 131 11.60 -30.09 -13.91
N SER A 132 10.83 -30.43 -12.90
CA SER A 132 9.40 -30.75 -13.03
C SER A 132 8.56 -29.87 -12.09
N GLN A 133 7.23 -30.08 -12.11
CA GLN A 133 6.23 -29.23 -11.46
C GLN A 133 6.68 -28.70 -10.08
N TYR A 134 6.66 -27.37 -9.93
CA TYR A 134 6.99 -26.59 -8.73
C TYR A 134 8.47 -26.47 -8.33
N GLY A 135 9.41 -27.12 -9.04
CA GLY A 135 10.83 -26.88 -8.80
C GLY A 135 11.26 -25.46 -9.23
N CYS A 136 12.26 -24.88 -8.56
CA CYS A 136 12.82 -23.58 -8.95
C CYS A 136 14.35 -23.61 -9.04
N PHE A 137 14.87 -22.91 -10.04
CA PHE A 137 16.30 -22.60 -10.17
C PHE A 137 16.50 -21.12 -9.99
N SER A 138 17.49 -20.71 -9.20
CA SER A 138 17.97 -19.34 -9.11
C SER A 138 19.42 -19.31 -9.59
N VAL A 139 19.74 -18.35 -10.47
CA VAL A 139 21.08 -18.17 -11.03
C VAL A 139 21.48 -16.72 -10.84
N ASP A 140 22.53 -16.50 -10.03
CA ASP A 140 23.04 -15.16 -9.72
C ASP A 140 23.91 -14.57 -10.83
N ASP A 141 24.39 -13.34 -10.57
CA ASP A 141 25.38 -12.71 -11.41
C ASP A 141 26.68 -13.53 -11.44
N SER A 142 27.27 -13.72 -12.63
CA SER A 142 28.48 -14.52 -12.90
C SER A 142 28.35 -16.05 -12.96
N SER A 143 27.20 -16.63 -12.62
CA SER A 143 26.97 -18.08 -12.73
C SER A 143 26.49 -18.54 -14.11
N TYR A 144 26.69 -19.83 -14.41
CA TYR A 144 26.43 -20.45 -15.71
C TYR A 144 25.41 -21.59 -15.61
N LEU A 145 24.37 -21.56 -16.45
CA LEU A 145 23.42 -22.65 -16.63
C LEU A 145 23.42 -23.13 -18.08
N GLU A 146 23.78 -24.39 -18.30
CA GLU A 146 24.02 -24.96 -19.63
C GLU A 146 23.16 -26.22 -19.86
N ASN A 147 22.71 -26.42 -21.10
CA ASN A 147 22.04 -27.64 -21.59
C ASN A 147 20.83 -28.09 -20.74
N SER A 148 20.06 -27.13 -20.23
CA SER A 148 19.07 -27.34 -19.17
C SER A 148 17.62 -27.19 -19.67
N VAL A 149 16.68 -27.91 -19.04
CA VAL A 149 15.25 -27.90 -19.38
C VAL A 149 14.42 -27.56 -18.15
N ILE A 150 13.70 -26.44 -18.22
CA ILE A 150 12.77 -25.98 -17.19
C ILE A 150 11.36 -26.48 -17.53
N GLY A 151 10.84 -27.40 -16.71
CA GLY A 151 9.59 -28.10 -16.95
C GLY A 151 8.33 -27.25 -16.77
N SER A 152 7.19 -27.78 -17.22
CA SER A 152 5.88 -27.14 -17.05
C SER A 152 5.55 -26.91 -15.57
N GLY A 153 5.27 -25.66 -15.20
CA GLY A 153 4.97 -25.27 -13.81
C GLY A 153 6.19 -25.19 -12.89
N ALA A 154 7.40 -25.22 -13.43
CA ALA A 154 8.64 -24.91 -12.72
C ALA A 154 9.09 -23.46 -13.00
N CYS A 155 9.96 -22.92 -12.15
CA CYS A 155 10.54 -21.59 -12.34
C CYS A 155 12.05 -21.57 -12.56
N LEU A 156 12.49 -20.57 -13.32
CA LEU A 156 13.87 -20.13 -13.40
C LEU A 156 13.89 -18.64 -13.00
N ALA A 157 14.57 -18.31 -11.91
CA ALA A 157 14.85 -16.96 -11.47
C ALA A 157 16.26 -16.56 -11.93
N VAL A 158 16.37 -15.39 -12.54
CA VAL A 158 17.62 -14.92 -13.15
C VAL A 158 17.98 -13.55 -12.63
N GLU A 159 19.25 -13.38 -12.27
CA GLU A 159 19.83 -12.09 -11.92
C GLU A 159 20.66 -11.50 -13.07
N LYS A 160 20.87 -10.19 -13.03
CA LYS A 160 21.66 -9.46 -14.03
C LYS A 160 23.10 -9.98 -14.07
N GLY A 161 23.51 -10.56 -15.20
CA GLY A 161 24.88 -11.05 -15.41
C GLY A 161 25.03 -12.58 -15.33
N ALA A 162 23.93 -13.31 -15.13
CA ALA A 162 23.88 -14.76 -15.35
C ALA A 162 24.15 -15.10 -16.84
N THR A 163 24.73 -16.28 -17.10
CA THR A 163 25.00 -16.76 -18.47
C THR A 163 24.24 -18.05 -18.76
N PHE A 164 23.57 -18.11 -19.91
CA PHE A 164 22.78 -19.27 -20.33
C PHE A 164 23.29 -19.83 -21.67
N GLU A 165 23.36 -21.17 -21.78
CA GLU A 165 23.63 -21.84 -23.04
C GLU A 165 22.68 -23.04 -23.22
N ASN A 166 21.93 -23.09 -24.32
CA ASN A 166 21.01 -24.20 -24.63
C ASN A 166 19.99 -24.48 -23.49
N VAL A 167 19.43 -23.44 -22.87
CA VAL A 167 18.39 -23.57 -21.84
C VAL A 167 17.02 -23.54 -22.52
N THR A 168 16.09 -24.43 -22.17
CA THR A 168 14.73 -24.47 -22.72
C THR A 168 13.68 -24.35 -21.63
N LEU A 169 12.78 -23.38 -21.74
CA LEU A 169 11.55 -23.31 -20.94
C LEU A 169 10.41 -24.02 -21.69
N LEU A 170 9.85 -25.07 -21.09
CA LEU A 170 8.71 -25.80 -21.65
C LEU A 170 7.39 -25.03 -21.43
N SER A 171 6.32 -25.46 -22.09
CA SER A 171 4.99 -24.85 -21.96
C SER A 171 4.57 -24.67 -20.48
N SER A 172 4.09 -23.48 -20.10
CA SER A 172 3.79 -23.07 -18.70
C SER A 172 5.00 -23.03 -17.74
N GLY A 173 6.23 -23.13 -18.24
CA GLY A 173 7.43 -22.77 -17.47
C GLY A 173 7.47 -21.26 -17.23
N VAL A 174 8.03 -20.86 -16.09
CA VAL A 174 8.05 -19.47 -15.65
C VAL A 174 9.49 -18.96 -15.56
N LEU A 175 9.78 -17.85 -16.24
CA LEU A 175 10.98 -17.06 -16.01
C LEU A 175 10.63 -15.91 -15.06
N LEU A 176 11.37 -15.81 -13.96
CA LEU A 176 11.33 -14.68 -13.03
C LEU A 176 12.59 -13.84 -13.28
N VAL A 177 12.40 -12.58 -13.63
CA VAL A 177 13.47 -11.66 -13.99
C VAL A 177 13.67 -10.70 -12.82
N ASP A 178 14.86 -10.71 -12.23
CA ASP A 178 15.22 -9.86 -11.09
C ASP A 178 16.52 -9.12 -11.39
N ALA A 179 16.47 -7.80 -11.52
CA ALA A 179 17.66 -7.01 -11.80
C ALA A 179 18.56 -6.76 -10.56
N GLY A 180 18.18 -7.30 -9.40
CA GLY A 180 18.88 -7.17 -8.12
C GLY A 180 18.58 -5.86 -7.39
N SER A 181 19.25 -5.64 -6.25
CA SER A 181 19.07 -4.45 -5.42
C SER A 181 19.59 -3.17 -6.12
N GLY A 182 18.70 -2.48 -6.81
CA GLY A 182 18.94 -1.24 -7.55
C GLY A 182 18.04 -1.19 -8.78
N ALA A 183 17.81 -0.03 -9.39
CA ALA A 183 17.07 0.11 -10.65
C ALA A 183 17.87 -0.48 -11.84
N GLY A 184 18.22 -1.76 -11.75
CA GLY A 184 19.01 -2.50 -12.71
C GLY A 184 18.21 -2.74 -14.00
N VAL A 185 18.93 -2.75 -15.11
CA VAL A 185 18.40 -3.12 -16.43
C VAL A 185 18.90 -4.51 -16.76
N ILE A 186 17.99 -5.43 -17.05
CA ILE A 186 18.26 -6.71 -17.69
C ILE A 186 18.05 -6.51 -19.20
N ALA A 187 19.14 -6.60 -19.95
CA ALA A 187 19.12 -6.47 -21.39
C ALA A 187 18.66 -7.78 -22.04
N GLY A 188 18.07 -7.71 -23.24
CA GLY A 188 17.73 -8.90 -24.01
C GLY A 188 18.94 -9.82 -24.26
N SER A 189 20.15 -9.26 -24.32
CA SER A 189 21.42 -10.02 -24.40
C SER A 189 21.70 -10.88 -23.18
N ASP A 190 21.19 -10.52 -22.00
CA ASP A 190 21.38 -11.28 -20.76
C ASP A 190 20.49 -12.53 -20.73
N LEU A 191 19.45 -12.57 -21.57
CA LEU A 191 18.55 -13.72 -21.73
C LEU A 191 18.87 -14.55 -22.97
N GLU A 192 19.94 -14.21 -23.70
CA GLU A 192 20.42 -15.03 -24.82
C GLU A 192 20.79 -16.45 -24.35
N GLY A 193 20.49 -17.44 -25.18
CA GLY A 193 20.68 -18.85 -24.83
C GLY A 193 19.47 -19.52 -24.17
N ILE A 194 18.44 -18.75 -23.79
CA ILE A 194 17.15 -19.27 -23.33
C ILE A 194 16.18 -19.39 -24.52
N THR A 195 15.65 -20.60 -24.74
CA THR A 195 14.60 -20.90 -25.72
C THR A 195 13.26 -21.05 -25.01
N PHE A 196 12.27 -20.25 -25.40
CA PHE A 196 10.92 -20.29 -24.85
C PHE A 196 9.99 -21.13 -25.75
N GLN A 197 9.29 -22.11 -25.19
CA GLN A 197 8.22 -22.80 -25.90
C GLN A 197 6.88 -22.05 -25.76
N SER A 198 5.96 -22.34 -26.68
CA SER A 198 4.59 -21.81 -26.67
C SER A 198 3.92 -22.02 -25.30
N GLY A 199 3.34 -20.95 -24.74
CA GLY A 199 2.72 -20.92 -23.42
C GLY A 199 3.67 -20.66 -22.24
N SER A 200 4.94 -20.34 -22.48
CA SER A 200 5.87 -19.91 -21.42
C SER A 200 5.49 -18.52 -20.89
N LYS A 201 5.88 -18.23 -19.65
CA LYS A 201 5.58 -16.95 -18.98
C LYS A 201 6.84 -16.30 -18.45
N ILE A 202 6.91 -14.97 -18.54
CA ILE A 202 7.97 -14.14 -18.02
C ILE A 202 7.35 -13.12 -17.08
N TYR A 203 7.88 -13.00 -15.87
CA TYR A 203 7.49 -11.99 -14.89
C TYR A 203 8.70 -11.15 -14.51
N VAL A 204 8.56 -9.83 -14.60
CA VAL A 204 9.54 -8.90 -14.06
C VAL A 204 9.24 -8.70 -12.58
N MET A 205 10.11 -9.22 -11.72
CA MET A 205 9.97 -9.15 -10.26
C MET A 205 10.50 -7.81 -9.74
N GLN A 206 11.67 -7.39 -10.21
CA GLN A 206 12.32 -6.15 -9.83
C GLN A 206 13.18 -5.59 -10.98
N GLY A 207 13.02 -4.30 -11.27
CA GLY A 207 13.88 -3.55 -12.20
C GLY A 207 13.27 -3.31 -13.59
N THR A 208 14.13 -3.15 -14.59
CA THR A 208 13.75 -2.84 -15.97
C THR A 208 14.19 -3.94 -16.93
N ILE A 209 13.28 -4.40 -17.79
CA ILE A 209 13.66 -5.23 -18.95
C ILE A 209 13.83 -4.35 -20.19
N SER A 210 14.94 -4.52 -20.93
CA SER A 210 15.23 -3.66 -22.09
C SER A 210 15.75 -4.42 -23.29
N GLY A 211 15.30 -4.07 -24.50
CA GLY A 211 15.87 -4.62 -25.74
C GLY A 211 15.58 -6.10 -25.96
N PHE A 212 14.54 -6.65 -25.32
CA PHE A 212 14.18 -8.06 -25.41
C PHE A 212 13.17 -8.30 -26.55
N HIS A 213 13.38 -9.38 -27.31
CA HIS A 213 12.46 -9.83 -28.33
C HIS A 213 11.54 -10.91 -27.75
N LEU A 214 10.29 -10.55 -27.43
CA LEU A 214 9.29 -11.45 -26.89
C LEU A 214 8.73 -12.36 -27.99
N PRO A 215 8.97 -13.69 -27.94
CA PRO A 215 8.53 -14.60 -28.99
C PRO A 215 7.01 -14.80 -29.03
N ALA A 216 6.50 -15.27 -30.17
CA ALA A 216 5.10 -15.66 -30.32
C ALA A 216 4.67 -16.71 -29.27
N ASP A 217 3.41 -16.63 -28.84
CA ASP A 217 2.80 -17.47 -27.80
C ASP A 217 3.48 -17.43 -26.41
N VAL A 218 4.39 -16.48 -26.17
CA VAL A 218 5.00 -16.24 -24.85
C VAL A 218 4.36 -15.01 -24.23
N SER A 219 4.11 -15.06 -22.93
CA SER A 219 3.57 -13.91 -22.18
C SER A 219 4.64 -13.25 -21.32
N LEU A 220 4.68 -11.92 -21.33
CA LEU A 220 5.47 -11.07 -20.46
C LEU A 220 4.53 -10.24 -19.58
N THR A 221 4.74 -10.24 -18.28
CA THR A 221 3.99 -9.39 -17.34
C THR A 221 4.96 -8.49 -16.59
N ILE A 222 4.70 -7.19 -16.64
CA ILE A 222 5.43 -6.14 -15.92
C ILE A 222 4.41 -5.46 -15.01
N ASP A 223 4.70 -5.33 -13.72
CA ASP A 223 3.75 -4.79 -12.73
C ASP A 223 4.52 -4.15 -11.55
N ASN A 224 3.79 -3.51 -10.63
CA ASN A 224 4.29 -3.02 -9.34
C ASN A 224 5.44 -1.99 -9.42
N GLY A 225 5.40 -1.08 -10.40
CA GLY A 225 6.43 -0.04 -10.54
C GLY A 225 7.69 -0.48 -11.30
N ASN A 226 7.72 -1.70 -11.82
CA ASN A 226 8.76 -2.15 -12.76
C ASN A 226 8.59 -1.49 -14.13
N SER A 227 9.63 -1.49 -14.96
CA SER A 227 9.63 -0.80 -16.25
C SER A 227 10.05 -1.70 -17.40
N ALA A 228 9.69 -1.29 -18.61
CA ALA A 228 10.18 -1.90 -19.84
C ALA A 228 10.63 -0.83 -20.82
N SER A 229 11.56 -1.18 -21.70
CA SER A 229 11.92 -0.29 -22.81
C SER A 229 12.48 -1.02 -24.03
N ASN A 230 12.26 -0.45 -25.21
CA ASN A 230 12.84 -0.94 -26.46
C ASN A 230 12.50 -2.42 -26.76
N LEU A 231 11.30 -2.87 -26.42
CA LEU A 231 10.89 -4.26 -26.62
C LEU A 231 10.41 -4.50 -28.06
N VAL A 232 10.55 -5.74 -28.53
CA VAL A 232 9.95 -6.21 -29.79
C VAL A 232 9.04 -7.37 -29.48
N ILE A 233 7.74 -7.24 -29.74
CA ILE A 233 6.69 -8.09 -29.18
C ILE A 233 5.98 -8.86 -30.30
N ALA A 234 6.26 -10.16 -30.40
CA ALA A 234 5.49 -11.11 -31.19
C ALA A 234 4.52 -11.95 -30.33
N GLY A 235 4.71 -11.95 -29.00
CA GLY A 235 3.86 -12.61 -28.00
C GLY A 235 2.83 -11.67 -27.36
N THR A 236 2.54 -11.89 -26.09
CA THR A 236 1.63 -11.02 -25.31
C THR A 236 2.37 -10.31 -24.19
N GLU A 237 2.40 -8.99 -24.22
CA GLU A 237 2.85 -8.17 -23.11
C GLU A 237 1.66 -7.67 -22.28
N THR A 238 1.81 -7.66 -20.96
CA THR A 238 0.84 -7.06 -20.03
C THR A 238 1.53 -6.04 -19.14
N ILE A 239 1.02 -4.80 -19.19
CA ILE A 239 1.50 -3.62 -18.46
C ILE A 239 0.58 -3.37 -17.26
N GLY A 240 1.13 -3.56 -16.07
CA GLY A 240 0.49 -3.47 -14.76
C GLY A 240 0.49 -2.07 -14.15
N VAL A 241 0.32 -2.03 -12.82
CA VAL A 241 0.19 -0.83 -12.00
C VAL A 241 1.52 -0.08 -11.89
N ARG A 242 1.50 1.24 -12.17
CA ARG A 242 2.68 2.13 -12.08
C ARG A 242 3.85 1.73 -12.99
N VAL A 243 3.56 0.98 -14.06
CA VAL A 243 4.57 0.57 -15.04
C VAL A 243 4.73 1.66 -16.08
N HIS A 244 5.99 1.97 -16.40
CA HIS A 244 6.34 2.77 -17.57
C HIS A 244 6.97 1.82 -18.60
N ASP A 245 6.24 1.54 -19.67
CA ASP A 245 6.82 0.92 -20.87
C ASP A 245 7.13 2.00 -21.90
N GLN A 246 8.28 1.92 -22.58
CA GLN A 246 8.70 2.93 -23.53
C GLN A 246 9.31 2.33 -24.81
N ASN A 247 8.88 2.84 -25.96
CA ASN A 247 9.46 2.52 -27.28
C ASN A 247 9.34 1.04 -27.66
N SER A 248 8.16 0.46 -27.44
CA SER A 248 7.87 -0.94 -27.74
C SER A 248 7.31 -1.12 -29.16
N ILE A 249 7.81 -2.14 -29.88
CA ILE A 249 7.39 -2.50 -31.24
C ILE A 249 6.52 -3.76 -31.18
N ILE A 250 5.22 -3.65 -31.45
CA ILE A 250 4.27 -4.75 -31.50
C ILE A 250 4.18 -5.29 -32.92
N GLN A 251 4.72 -6.49 -33.14
CA GLN A 251 4.78 -7.15 -34.43
C GLN A 251 3.47 -7.85 -34.80
N SER A 252 3.41 -8.40 -36.02
CA SER A 252 2.27 -9.18 -36.48
C SER A 252 1.94 -10.35 -35.55
N GLY A 253 0.70 -10.41 -35.03
CA GLY A 253 0.28 -11.42 -34.04
C GLY A 253 0.67 -11.09 -32.60
N GLY A 254 1.52 -10.10 -32.38
CA GLY A 254 1.85 -9.56 -31.07
C GLY A 254 0.70 -8.77 -30.46
N THR A 255 0.60 -8.80 -29.13
CA THR A 255 -0.44 -8.10 -28.38
C THR A 255 0.17 -7.40 -27.17
N GLN A 256 -0.13 -6.12 -26.99
CA GLN A 256 0.14 -5.38 -25.75
C GLN A 256 -1.19 -5.15 -25.01
N VAL A 257 -1.23 -5.43 -23.71
CA VAL A 257 -2.41 -5.23 -22.85
C VAL A 257 -2.03 -4.25 -21.75
N ILE A 258 -2.71 -3.11 -21.71
CA ILE A 258 -2.48 -2.07 -20.71
C ILE A 258 -3.62 -2.12 -19.71
N THR A 259 -3.29 -2.48 -18.48
CA THR A 259 -4.25 -2.63 -17.37
C THR A 259 -4.51 -1.28 -16.67
N PRO A 260 -5.47 -1.19 -15.73
CA PRO A 260 -5.73 0.06 -15.01
C PRO A 260 -4.45 0.59 -14.34
N THR A 261 -4.16 1.89 -14.51
CA THR A 261 -2.95 2.60 -14.02
C THR A 261 -1.63 2.26 -14.72
N GLY A 262 -1.65 1.41 -15.75
CA GLY A 262 -0.50 1.19 -16.63
C GLY A 262 -0.39 2.28 -17.70
N ILE A 263 0.85 2.66 -18.06
CA ILE A 263 1.12 3.67 -19.08
C ILE A 263 2.20 3.16 -20.05
N ALA A 264 1.88 3.15 -21.35
CA ALA A 264 2.83 2.88 -22.42
C ALA A 264 3.16 4.18 -23.18
N PHE A 265 4.44 4.40 -23.47
CA PHE A 265 4.94 5.56 -24.18
C PHE A 265 5.57 5.15 -25.51
N GLU A 266 5.24 5.87 -26.59
CA GLU A 266 5.83 5.67 -27.92
C GLU A 266 5.70 4.22 -28.42
N THR A 267 4.47 3.68 -28.37
CA THR A 267 4.18 2.34 -28.89
C THR A 267 4.14 2.35 -30.41
N HIS A 268 4.90 1.46 -31.05
CA HIS A 268 4.91 1.22 -32.49
C HIS A 268 4.20 -0.09 -32.84
N LEU A 269 3.19 -0.04 -33.68
CA LEU A 269 2.48 -1.18 -34.24
C LEU A 269 2.98 -1.48 -35.64
N GLU A 270 3.35 -2.73 -35.91
CA GLU A 270 3.50 -3.26 -37.26
C GLU A 270 2.17 -3.85 -37.76
N ARG A 271 2.14 -4.22 -39.06
CA ARG A 271 0.93 -4.79 -39.68
C ARG A 271 0.46 -6.07 -38.99
N GLY A 272 -0.71 -5.98 -38.35
CA GLY A 272 -1.34 -7.09 -37.62
C GLY A 272 -0.93 -7.21 -36.15
N GLY A 273 -0.21 -6.23 -35.60
CA GLY A 273 -0.04 -6.06 -34.15
C GLY A 273 -1.30 -5.44 -33.52
N SER A 274 -1.53 -5.72 -32.23
CA SER A 274 -2.69 -5.23 -31.49
C SER A 274 -2.33 -4.63 -30.13
N VAL A 275 -3.03 -3.58 -29.71
CA VAL A 275 -2.98 -3.06 -28.34
C VAL A 275 -4.38 -3.03 -27.75
N TYR A 276 -4.53 -3.48 -26.51
CA TYR A 276 -5.76 -3.39 -25.72
C TYR A 276 -5.52 -2.49 -24.52
N VAL A 277 -6.37 -1.49 -24.33
CA VAL A 277 -6.25 -0.54 -23.21
C VAL A 277 -7.49 -0.61 -22.34
N SER A 278 -7.34 -1.17 -21.15
CA SER A 278 -8.43 -1.27 -20.16
C SER A 278 -8.71 0.08 -19.51
N SER A 279 -9.90 0.21 -18.90
CA SER A 279 -10.29 1.40 -18.14
C SER A 279 -9.25 1.84 -17.10
N GLY A 280 -8.81 3.10 -17.20
CA GLY A 280 -7.77 3.68 -16.36
C GLY A 280 -6.33 3.41 -16.82
N GLY A 281 -6.11 2.64 -17.90
CA GLY A 281 -4.82 2.54 -18.59
C GLY A 281 -4.68 3.57 -19.71
N SER A 282 -3.45 3.90 -20.10
CA SER A 282 -3.19 4.90 -21.15
C SER A 282 -2.03 4.53 -22.09
N ILE A 283 -2.17 4.91 -23.35
CA ILE A 283 -1.05 5.04 -24.31
C ILE A 283 -0.74 6.53 -24.45
N VAL A 284 0.53 6.90 -24.54
CA VAL A 284 0.99 8.25 -24.84
C VAL A 284 1.97 8.21 -26.01
N ASN A 285 1.57 8.72 -27.17
CA ASN A 285 2.38 8.76 -28.38
C ASN A 285 2.57 10.19 -28.89
N SER A 286 3.72 10.46 -29.50
CA SER A 286 3.97 11.74 -30.17
C SER A 286 3.52 11.77 -31.64
N ASP A 287 3.34 10.61 -32.28
CA ASP A 287 3.05 10.45 -33.72
C ASP A 287 2.20 9.18 -33.97
N ASP A 288 1.06 9.27 -34.67
CA ASP A 288 0.22 8.10 -35.00
C ASP A 288 0.84 7.19 -36.06
N THR A 289 1.83 7.63 -36.83
CA THR A 289 2.41 6.76 -37.87
C THR A 289 2.96 5.49 -37.22
N GLN A 290 3.34 5.61 -35.95
CA GLN A 290 3.69 4.51 -35.08
C GLN A 290 2.52 3.56 -34.81
N LEU A 291 1.28 4.01 -34.66
CA LEU A 291 0.10 3.16 -34.43
C LEU A 291 -0.57 2.68 -35.72
N SER A 292 -0.37 3.40 -36.83
CA SER A 292 -1.14 3.30 -38.09
C SER A 292 -1.17 1.94 -38.79
N GLN A 293 -0.27 1.01 -38.46
CA GLN A 293 -0.22 -0.31 -39.12
C GLN A 293 -1.00 -1.39 -38.36
N GLY A 294 -1.36 -1.18 -37.10
CA GLY A 294 -2.03 -2.16 -36.26
C GLY A 294 -3.44 -1.75 -35.84
N VAL A 295 -3.93 -2.40 -34.79
CA VAL A 295 -5.24 -2.12 -34.18
C VAL A 295 -5.05 -1.77 -32.71
N VAL A 296 -5.60 -0.64 -32.29
CA VAL A 296 -5.75 -0.24 -30.90
C VAL A 296 -7.23 -0.42 -30.52
N VAL A 297 -7.48 -1.17 -29.45
CA VAL A 297 -8.82 -1.43 -28.91
C VAL A 297 -8.90 -0.83 -27.52
N LEU A 298 -9.81 0.11 -27.33
CA LEU A 298 -10.06 0.75 -26.03
C LEU A 298 -11.25 0.09 -25.33
N GLU A 299 -11.03 -0.37 -24.10
CA GLU A 299 -12.04 -0.92 -23.18
C GLU A 299 -12.19 -0.02 -21.95
N GLY A 300 -12.42 1.27 -22.20
CA GLY A 300 -12.54 2.36 -21.24
C GLY A 300 -11.24 3.13 -20.99
N GLY A 301 -10.13 2.71 -21.61
CA GLY A 301 -8.82 3.36 -21.50
C GLY A 301 -8.65 4.58 -22.40
N SER A 302 -7.45 5.17 -22.37
CA SER A 302 -7.12 6.40 -23.10
C SER A 302 -5.96 6.24 -24.09
N VAL A 303 -6.01 7.02 -25.17
CA VAL A 303 -4.86 7.29 -26.05
C VAL A 303 -4.60 8.79 -26.04
N VAL A 304 -3.38 9.18 -25.72
CA VAL A 304 -2.94 10.58 -25.66
C VAL A 304 -1.92 10.83 -26.77
N PHE A 305 -2.16 11.85 -27.58
CA PHE A 305 -1.24 12.36 -28.58
C PHE A 305 -0.61 13.66 -28.10
N THR A 306 0.72 13.76 -28.13
CA THR A 306 1.44 14.95 -27.61
C THR A 306 2.06 15.83 -28.71
N GLY A 307 2.10 15.33 -29.95
CA GLY A 307 2.63 16.02 -31.13
C GLY A 307 1.56 16.26 -32.20
N ASP A 308 1.99 16.68 -33.40
CA ASP A 308 1.10 16.74 -34.57
C ASP A 308 0.85 15.32 -35.10
N THR A 309 -0.40 14.95 -35.30
CA THR A 309 -0.85 13.58 -35.55
C THR A 309 -1.96 13.59 -36.62
N THR A 310 -1.95 12.68 -37.58
CA THR A 310 -2.98 12.45 -38.62
C THR A 310 -3.51 11.00 -38.68
N LEU A 311 -4.68 10.73 -38.10
CA LEU A 311 -5.37 9.44 -38.20
C LEU A 311 -5.98 9.21 -39.59
N SER A 312 -5.47 8.21 -40.32
CA SER A 312 -5.81 7.99 -41.73
C SER A 312 -6.58 6.69 -42.06
N SER A 313 -6.55 5.63 -41.24
CA SER A 313 -7.42 4.42 -41.40
C SER A 313 -7.31 3.41 -40.24
N GLY A 314 -8.43 2.96 -39.68
CA GLY A 314 -8.62 1.69 -38.95
C GLY A 314 -7.83 1.51 -37.65
N VAL A 315 -7.26 2.58 -37.10
CA VAL A 315 -6.23 2.49 -36.04
C VAL A 315 -6.83 2.26 -34.68
N ILE A 316 -7.93 2.94 -34.33
CA ILE A 316 -8.48 2.96 -32.96
C ILE A 316 -9.97 2.55 -32.99
N SER A 317 -10.36 1.65 -32.09
CA SER A 317 -11.73 1.12 -31.95
C SER A 317 -12.13 0.92 -30.48
N GLY A 318 -13.40 0.60 -30.22
CA GLY A 318 -13.90 0.31 -28.87
C GLY A 318 -14.59 1.50 -28.20
N SER A 319 -14.53 1.58 -26.87
CA SER A 319 -15.12 2.65 -26.06
C SER A 319 -14.07 3.18 -25.12
N GLY A 320 -13.66 4.44 -25.23
CA GLY A 320 -12.57 5.01 -24.42
C GLY A 320 -12.39 6.49 -24.72
N THR A 321 -11.21 7.03 -24.45
CA THR A 321 -10.91 8.44 -24.71
C THR A 321 -9.72 8.61 -25.65
N ILE A 322 -9.81 9.57 -26.57
CA ILE A 322 -8.68 10.03 -27.38
C ILE A 322 -8.43 11.48 -26.99
N VAL A 323 -7.21 11.83 -26.60
CA VAL A 323 -6.84 13.17 -26.14
C VAL A 323 -5.67 13.67 -26.98
N GLN A 324 -5.78 14.86 -27.53
CA GLN A 324 -4.60 15.61 -27.97
C GLN A 324 -4.13 16.46 -26.78
N GLU A 325 -2.90 16.32 -26.32
CA GLU A 325 -2.31 17.19 -25.29
C GLU A 325 -1.33 18.20 -25.91
N GLY A 326 -1.18 19.34 -25.22
CA GLY A 326 -0.27 20.41 -25.64
C GLY A 326 -0.76 21.19 -26.86
N SER A 327 0.15 21.91 -27.50
CA SER A 327 -0.16 22.79 -28.64
C SER A 327 -0.19 22.07 -30.00
N GLY A 328 -0.13 20.74 -30.01
CA GLY A 328 -0.15 19.92 -31.23
C GLY A 328 -1.53 19.87 -31.87
N SER A 329 -1.59 19.29 -33.07
CA SER A 329 -2.83 19.09 -33.81
C SER A 329 -3.13 17.62 -34.08
N LEU A 330 -4.36 17.19 -33.79
CA LEU A 330 -4.86 15.87 -34.15
C LEU A 330 -5.74 15.98 -35.39
N HIS A 331 -5.39 15.34 -36.49
CA HIS A 331 -6.11 15.39 -37.75
C HIS A 331 -6.75 14.03 -38.07
N ILE A 332 -8.06 13.94 -38.07
CA ILE A 332 -8.81 12.76 -38.48
C ILE A 332 -9.15 12.93 -39.97
N ALA A 333 -8.46 12.19 -40.85
CA ALA A 333 -8.44 12.44 -42.29
C ALA A 333 -9.29 11.46 -43.12
N SER A 334 -9.95 10.48 -42.50
CA SER A 334 -10.86 9.55 -43.20
C SER A 334 -11.92 8.93 -42.29
N ASP A 335 -13.04 8.49 -42.88
CA ASP A 335 -14.12 7.73 -42.21
C ASP A 335 -13.64 6.43 -41.54
N ASP A 336 -12.52 5.87 -41.99
CA ASP A 336 -12.02 4.59 -41.52
C ASP A 336 -11.17 4.72 -40.26
N GLY A 337 -10.57 5.89 -39.98
CA GLY A 337 -9.61 6.12 -38.88
C GLY A 337 -10.12 5.71 -37.49
N LEU A 338 -11.45 5.74 -37.32
CA LEU A 338 -12.18 5.46 -36.09
C LEU A 338 -13.26 4.38 -36.28
N SER A 339 -13.09 3.49 -37.28
CA SER A 339 -14.08 2.46 -37.56
C SER A 339 -14.33 1.58 -36.33
N GLY A 340 -15.55 1.63 -35.79
CA GLY A 340 -15.93 0.88 -34.58
C GLY A 340 -15.54 1.55 -33.26
N PHE A 341 -15.10 2.81 -33.26
CA PHE A 341 -14.93 3.61 -32.06
C PHE A 341 -16.25 4.29 -31.65
N SER A 342 -16.56 4.25 -30.36
CA SER A 342 -17.82 4.74 -29.75
C SER A 342 -17.58 5.53 -28.46
N GLY A 343 -16.35 6.05 -28.29
CA GLY A 343 -15.94 6.82 -27.12
C GLY A 343 -15.91 8.33 -27.36
N ILE A 344 -15.13 9.02 -26.53
CA ILE A 344 -15.01 10.48 -26.51
C ILE A 344 -13.66 10.89 -27.12
N ILE A 345 -13.65 11.93 -27.95
CA ILE A 345 -12.43 12.57 -28.44
C ILE A 345 -12.38 13.98 -27.85
N TYR A 346 -11.37 14.23 -27.02
CA TYR A 346 -11.21 15.52 -26.35
C TYR A 346 -10.44 16.53 -27.21
N VAL A 347 -11.00 17.73 -27.31
CA VAL A 347 -10.34 18.93 -27.82
C VAL A 347 -9.77 19.69 -26.63
N THR A 348 -8.45 19.77 -26.52
CA THR A 348 -7.74 20.53 -25.47
C THR A 348 -7.16 21.82 -26.05
N ASP A 349 -6.12 22.41 -25.44
CA ASP A 349 -5.44 23.63 -25.91
C ASP A 349 -4.84 23.56 -27.33
N GLY A 350 -4.82 22.37 -27.93
CA GLY A 350 -4.40 22.12 -29.31
C GLY A 350 -5.51 22.33 -30.35
N LYS A 351 -5.29 21.75 -31.53
CA LYS A 351 -6.25 21.81 -32.65
C LYS A 351 -6.70 20.42 -33.07
N LEU A 352 -8.00 20.13 -33.02
CA LEU A 352 -8.58 18.93 -33.62
C LEU A 352 -9.07 19.26 -35.03
N VAL A 353 -8.57 18.58 -36.05
CA VAL A 353 -9.00 18.73 -37.45
C VAL A 353 -9.76 17.48 -37.87
N VAL A 354 -10.94 17.65 -38.45
CA VAL A 354 -11.78 16.57 -38.97
C VAL A 354 -12.05 16.86 -40.44
N SER A 355 -11.50 16.04 -41.34
CA SER A 355 -11.57 16.29 -42.78
C SER A 355 -12.23 15.14 -43.54
N ASP A 356 -13.16 15.47 -44.43
CA ASP A 356 -13.80 14.53 -45.36
C ASP A 356 -14.46 13.31 -44.69
N ILE A 357 -14.95 13.48 -43.46
CA ILE A 357 -15.66 12.45 -42.68
C ILE A 357 -17.18 12.64 -42.78
N THR A 358 -17.89 11.59 -43.17
CA THR A 358 -19.35 11.54 -43.26
C THR A 358 -20.00 10.99 -41.99
N ASP A 359 -19.30 10.12 -41.25
CA ASP A 359 -19.81 9.49 -40.03
C ASP A 359 -18.72 9.29 -38.96
N LEU A 360 -18.94 9.77 -37.74
CA LEU A 360 -18.05 9.54 -36.58
C LEU A 360 -18.38 8.25 -35.80
N HIS A 361 -19.19 7.34 -36.38
CA HIS A 361 -19.49 6.00 -35.84
C HIS A 361 -20.02 5.97 -34.39
N SER A 362 -20.72 7.03 -33.96
CA SER A 362 -21.21 7.29 -32.58
C SER A 362 -20.19 7.88 -31.59
N ALA A 363 -18.99 8.22 -32.02
CA ALA A 363 -18.04 8.98 -31.19
C ALA A 363 -18.55 10.40 -30.91
N SER A 364 -18.33 10.90 -29.68
CA SER A 364 -18.53 12.30 -29.34
C SER A 364 -17.22 13.08 -29.47
N LEU A 365 -17.34 14.35 -29.86
CA LEU A 365 -16.24 15.31 -29.79
C LEU A 365 -16.55 16.25 -28.63
N GLU A 366 -15.69 16.32 -27.63
CA GLU A 366 -15.94 17.15 -26.44
C GLU A 366 -14.77 18.10 -26.21
N PHE A 367 -15.04 19.36 -25.93
CA PHE A 367 -13.98 20.27 -25.46
C PHE A 367 -13.65 19.95 -24.01
N MET A 368 -12.37 19.97 -23.65
CA MET A 368 -11.93 19.60 -22.31
C MET A 368 -12.08 20.78 -21.35
N ASP A 369 -12.81 20.58 -20.26
CA ASP A 369 -13.05 21.61 -19.23
C ASP A 369 -11.76 22.31 -18.78
N GLY A 370 -11.76 23.65 -18.87
CA GLY A 370 -10.63 24.48 -18.46
C GLY A 370 -9.52 24.65 -19.50
N HIS A 371 -9.68 24.11 -20.70
CA HIS A 371 -8.81 24.34 -21.85
C HIS A 371 -9.45 25.34 -22.84
N THR A 372 -8.66 25.83 -23.80
CA THR A 372 -9.20 26.63 -24.93
C THR A 372 -8.86 25.96 -26.24
N GLY A 373 -9.78 25.14 -26.73
CA GLY A 373 -9.55 24.29 -27.89
C GLY A 373 -10.03 24.84 -29.21
N SER A 374 -9.46 24.31 -30.30
CA SER A 374 -9.91 24.63 -31.65
C SER A 374 -10.28 23.36 -32.42
N LEU A 375 -11.56 23.21 -32.73
CA LEU A 375 -12.07 22.17 -33.62
C LEU A 375 -12.21 22.73 -35.03
N VAL A 376 -11.63 22.08 -36.02
CA VAL A 376 -11.70 22.48 -37.43
C VAL A 376 -12.30 21.37 -38.25
N ILE A 377 -13.38 21.66 -38.94
CA ILE A 377 -14.14 20.71 -39.75
C ILE A 377 -14.02 21.13 -41.22
N SER A 378 -13.36 20.32 -42.04
CA SER A 378 -13.17 20.59 -43.45
C SER A 378 -13.81 19.47 -44.31
N GLY A 379 -15.01 19.70 -44.83
CA GLY A 379 -15.73 18.72 -45.65
C GLY A 379 -17.09 19.25 -46.10
N SER A 380 -17.75 18.57 -47.06
CA SER A 380 -19.05 19.01 -47.59
C SER A 380 -20.25 18.73 -46.67
N THR A 381 -20.03 17.96 -45.60
CA THR A 381 -21.03 17.57 -44.60
C THR A 381 -20.47 17.80 -43.20
N SER A 382 -21.28 18.34 -42.30
CA SER A 382 -21.01 18.29 -40.86
C SER A 382 -20.96 16.82 -40.44
N PRO A 383 -19.95 16.37 -39.68
CA PRO A 383 -19.91 14.98 -39.23
C PRO A 383 -21.18 14.64 -38.45
N SER A 384 -21.69 13.41 -38.60
CA SER A 384 -22.88 12.90 -37.89
C SER A 384 -22.71 12.88 -36.36
N GLY A 385 -21.49 13.04 -35.87
CA GLY A 385 -21.13 13.05 -34.47
C GLY A 385 -21.63 14.28 -33.73
N VAL A 386 -21.51 14.19 -32.43
CA VAL A 386 -22.12 15.11 -31.49
C VAL A 386 -21.00 15.93 -30.83
N ILE A 387 -21.08 17.27 -30.92
CA ILE A 387 -20.08 18.18 -30.35
C ILE A 387 -20.55 18.70 -28.98
N GLY A 388 -19.80 18.45 -27.92
CA GLY A 388 -20.15 18.75 -26.53
C GLY A 388 -19.14 19.62 -25.79
N ASP A 389 -19.54 20.02 -24.58
CA ASP A 389 -18.75 20.76 -23.59
C ASP A 389 -18.04 22.02 -24.10
N ILE A 390 -18.65 22.73 -25.06
CA ILE A 390 -18.10 23.96 -25.62
C ILE A 390 -18.10 25.04 -24.51
N ASP A 391 -16.91 25.52 -24.15
CA ASP A 391 -16.63 26.53 -23.14
C ASP A 391 -16.23 27.88 -23.79
N PHE A 392 -16.11 28.93 -22.97
CA PHE A 392 -15.65 30.23 -23.46
C PHE A 392 -14.18 30.19 -23.88
N GLY A 393 -13.89 30.59 -25.12
CA GLY A 393 -12.56 30.53 -25.71
C GLY A 393 -12.38 29.38 -26.72
N ASP A 394 -13.32 28.43 -26.71
CA ASP A 394 -13.36 27.37 -27.71
C ASP A 394 -13.84 27.87 -29.06
N THR A 395 -13.33 27.26 -30.12
CA THR A 395 -13.66 27.62 -31.50
C THR A 395 -13.98 26.40 -32.34
N ILE A 396 -15.02 26.51 -33.16
CA ILE A 396 -15.36 25.53 -34.20
C ILE A 396 -15.24 26.22 -35.57
N GLU A 397 -14.22 25.88 -36.35
CA GLU A 397 -13.99 26.41 -37.70
C GLU A 397 -14.58 25.47 -38.76
N LEU A 398 -15.53 25.97 -39.56
CA LEU A 398 -16.07 25.27 -40.72
C LEU A 398 -15.32 25.74 -41.97
N SER A 399 -14.21 25.10 -42.30
CA SER A 399 -13.31 25.50 -43.40
C SER A 399 -13.97 25.43 -44.79
N SER A 400 -14.97 24.57 -44.98
CA SER A 400 -15.69 24.45 -46.26
C SER A 400 -16.75 25.54 -46.47
N LEU A 401 -17.13 26.26 -45.41
CA LEU A 401 -18.12 27.33 -45.45
C LEU A 401 -17.41 28.70 -45.49
N ILE A 402 -17.21 29.23 -46.69
CA ILE A 402 -16.55 30.54 -46.89
C ILE A 402 -17.35 31.64 -46.20
N TRP A 403 -16.67 32.39 -45.30
CA TRP A 403 -17.26 33.48 -44.52
C TRP A 403 -17.94 34.54 -45.39
N GLN A 404 -19.11 34.99 -44.91
CA GLN A 404 -19.78 36.19 -45.40
C GLN A 404 -20.37 36.99 -44.24
N ASP A 405 -20.36 38.32 -44.38
CA ASP A 405 -20.78 39.24 -43.32
C ASP A 405 -22.29 39.15 -42.98
N ASP A 406 -23.09 38.47 -43.80
CA ASP A 406 -24.53 38.30 -43.61
C ASP A 406 -24.93 36.95 -42.99
N PHE A 407 -23.95 36.16 -42.53
CA PHE A 407 -24.20 34.90 -41.84
C PHE A 407 -24.68 35.13 -40.40
N THR A 408 -25.62 34.29 -39.98
CA THR A 408 -26.25 34.30 -38.66
C THR A 408 -26.47 32.85 -38.19
N THR A 409 -26.64 32.62 -36.90
CA THR A 409 -26.95 31.29 -36.35
C THR A 409 -28.38 31.19 -35.85
N HIS A 410 -28.99 30.02 -36.03
CA HIS A 410 -30.30 29.66 -35.50
C HIS A 410 -30.34 28.18 -35.13
N PHE A 411 -31.07 27.80 -34.08
CA PHE A 411 -31.26 26.40 -33.73
C PHE A 411 -32.45 25.79 -34.46
N GLU A 412 -32.21 24.69 -35.18
CA GLU A 412 -33.26 23.77 -35.62
C GLU A 412 -33.43 22.68 -34.55
N GLY A 413 -34.60 22.66 -33.90
CA GLY A 413 -34.83 21.74 -32.78
C GLY A 413 -34.03 22.12 -31.55
N THR A 414 -33.46 21.13 -30.86
CA THR A 414 -32.73 21.35 -29.59
C THR A 414 -31.22 21.22 -29.71
N ASN A 415 -30.71 20.63 -30.79
CA ASN A 415 -29.32 20.19 -30.87
C ASN A 415 -28.64 20.54 -32.20
N THR A 416 -29.35 21.06 -33.21
CA THR A 416 -28.74 21.44 -34.48
C THR A 416 -28.60 22.95 -34.59
N LEU A 417 -27.38 23.46 -34.54
CA LEU A 417 -27.04 24.86 -34.80
C LEU A 417 -26.92 25.06 -36.31
N GLN A 418 -27.90 25.70 -36.93
CA GLN A 418 -27.87 26.10 -38.35
C GLN A 418 -27.18 27.45 -38.53
N ILE A 419 -26.45 27.58 -39.63
CA ILE A 419 -25.91 28.84 -40.13
C ILE A 419 -26.78 29.27 -41.30
N THR A 420 -27.39 30.44 -41.20
CA THR A 420 -28.32 30.99 -42.18
C THR A 420 -27.84 32.33 -42.72
N ARG A 421 -28.13 32.60 -43.98
CA ARG A 421 -28.01 33.94 -44.56
C ARG A 421 -29.14 34.85 -44.11
N SER A 422 -28.94 36.15 -44.31
CA SER A 422 -29.93 37.19 -44.05
C SER A 422 -31.29 36.98 -44.77
N ASP A 423 -31.32 36.20 -45.86
CA ASP A 423 -32.54 35.83 -46.59
C ASP A 423 -33.25 34.55 -46.08
N GLY A 424 -32.71 33.93 -45.02
CA GLY A 424 -33.22 32.70 -44.41
C GLY A 424 -32.70 31.40 -45.02
N THR A 425 -31.79 31.46 -46.00
CA THR A 425 -31.18 30.27 -46.61
C THR A 425 -30.19 29.62 -45.64
N VAL A 426 -30.38 28.33 -45.32
CA VAL A 426 -29.41 27.53 -44.55
C VAL A 426 -28.20 27.22 -45.42
N VAL A 427 -27.01 27.56 -44.94
CA VAL A 427 -25.72 27.37 -45.64
C VAL A 427 -24.78 26.41 -44.91
N GLY A 428 -25.07 26.07 -43.66
CA GLY A 428 -24.34 25.06 -42.88
C GLY A 428 -25.11 24.67 -41.62
N SER A 429 -24.69 23.58 -40.98
CA SER A 429 -25.24 23.16 -39.69
C SER A 429 -24.23 22.36 -38.88
N VAL A 430 -24.38 22.35 -37.56
CA VAL A 430 -23.55 21.60 -36.62
C VAL A 430 -24.44 20.93 -35.58
N ASN A 431 -24.20 19.66 -35.27
CA ASN A 431 -24.93 18.93 -34.24
C ASN A 431 -24.18 19.00 -32.90
N LEU A 432 -24.86 19.43 -31.86
CA LEU A 432 -24.33 19.60 -30.51
C LEU A 432 -24.90 18.53 -29.57
N SER A 433 -24.16 18.15 -28.53
CA SER A 433 -24.55 17.10 -27.56
C SER A 433 -25.69 17.47 -26.66
N ASP A 434 -25.81 18.77 -26.40
CA ASP A 434 -26.65 19.22 -25.33
C ASP A 434 -27.82 20.05 -25.87
N ALA A 435 -29.03 19.71 -25.42
CA ALA A 435 -30.21 20.53 -25.69
C ALA A 435 -30.09 21.95 -25.07
N ASN A 436 -29.11 22.11 -24.19
CA ASN A 436 -28.85 23.30 -23.38
C ASN A 436 -28.28 24.48 -24.16
N TYR A 437 -27.70 24.27 -25.36
CA TYR A 437 -27.13 25.35 -26.17
C TYR A 437 -28.20 26.23 -26.86
N THR A 438 -29.48 25.83 -26.86
CA THR A 438 -30.58 26.59 -27.49
C THR A 438 -30.76 28.02 -26.97
N TRP A 439 -30.20 28.33 -25.80
CA TRP A 439 -30.24 29.65 -25.15
C TRP A 439 -28.91 30.41 -25.23
N SER A 440 -27.88 29.80 -25.82
CA SER A 440 -26.55 30.40 -26.00
C SER A 440 -26.51 31.19 -27.30
N ASN A 441 -25.92 32.39 -27.27
CA ASN A 441 -25.56 33.12 -28.47
C ASN A 441 -24.22 32.59 -28.99
N PHE A 442 -24.22 32.19 -30.26
CA PHE A 442 -22.99 31.90 -30.99
C PHE A 442 -22.62 33.12 -31.82
N VAL A 443 -21.37 33.54 -31.73
CA VAL A 443 -20.80 34.55 -32.61
C VAL A 443 -20.13 33.85 -33.78
N LEU A 444 -20.38 34.39 -34.98
CA LEU A 444 -19.67 33.97 -36.17
C LEU A 444 -18.60 34.99 -36.53
N SER A 445 -17.45 34.50 -36.97
CA SER A 445 -16.36 35.34 -37.44
C SER A 445 -15.64 34.71 -38.61
N LYS A 446 -14.82 35.52 -39.29
CA LYS A 446 -13.98 35.06 -40.38
C LYS A 446 -12.77 34.30 -39.83
N GLY A 447 -12.67 33.02 -40.21
CA GLY A 447 -11.52 32.17 -39.94
C GLY A 447 -10.25 32.59 -40.69
N SER A 448 -9.12 32.05 -40.25
CA SER A 448 -7.81 32.39 -40.80
C SER A 448 -7.62 31.88 -42.23
N ASP A 449 -8.30 30.78 -42.58
CA ASP A 449 -8.36 30.18 -43.90
C ASP A 449 -9.47 30.77 -44.80
N GLY A 450 -10.26 31.73 -44.26
CA GLY A 450 -11.42 32.31 -44.91
C GLY A 450 -12.73 31.55 -44.71
N GLY A 451 -12.71 30.44 -43.96
CA GLY A 451 -13.86 29.70 -43.47
C GLY A 451 -14.64 30.46 -42.39
N THR A 452 -15.70 29.84 -41.90
CA THR A 452 -16.59 30.42 -40.88
C THR A 452 -16.26 29.83 -39.53
N VAL A 453 -15.86 30.67 -38.57
CA VAL A 453 -15.60 30.27 -37.18
C VAL A 453 -16.83 30.54 -36.33
N ILE A 454 -17.20 29.55 -35.54
CA ILE A 454 -18.26 29.59 -34.54
C ILE A 454 -17.58 29.62 -33.16
N ALA A 455 -17.98 30.55 -32.32
CA ALA A 455 -17.57 30.59 -30.92
C ALA A 455 -18.75 31.01 -30.05
N LEU A 456 -18.68 30.75 -28.75
CA LEU A 456 -19.63 31.33 -27.80
C LEU A 456 -19.36 32.82 -27.65
N ASP A 457 -20.43 33.63 -27.70
CA ASP A 457 -20.39 35.05 -27.33
C ASP A 457 -19.83 35.20 -25.90
N ASP A 458 -18.94 36.15 -25.64
CA ASP A 458 -18.49 36.55 -24.30
C ASP A 458 -19.66 36.87 -23.34
N ASN A 459 -20.86 37.11 -23.89
CA ASN A 459 -22.10 37.34 -23.17
C ASN A 459 -23.04 36.13 -23.11
N SER A 460 -22.73 35.00 -23.77
CA SER A 460 -23.50 33.76 -23.67
C SER A 460 -22.86 32.77 -22.69
N SER A 461 -23.71 31.99 -22.02
CA SER A 461 -23.29 31.04 -21.00
C SER A 461 -23.03 29.66 -21.65
N PRO A 462 -21.85 29.06 -21.45
CA PRO A 462 -21.65 27.62 -21.62
C PRO A 462 -22.15 26.89 -20.38
N GLY A 463 -22.93 25.83 -20.60
CA GLY A 463 -23.35 24.88 -19.57
C GLY A 463 -24.38 25.39 -18.56
N VAL A 464 -25.51 24.68 -18.48
CA VAL A 464 -26.55 24.76 -17.44
C VAL A 464 -27.67 25.80 -17.66
N ILE A 465 -28.76 25.32 -18.26
CA ILE A 465 -30.10 25.91 -18.17
C ILE A 465 -30.49 26.08 -16.68
N GLY A 466 -31.10 27.21 -16.30
CA GLY A 466 -32.32 27.20 -15.46
C GLY A 466 -32.29 27.81 -14.07
N ASN A 467 -31.80 29.05 -13.90
CA ASN A 467 -32.63 30.23 -13.62
C ASN A 467 -31.74 31.36 -13.07
N THR A 468 -31.82 32.51 -13.74
CA THR A 468 -31.27 33.81 -13.32
C THR A 468 -29.77 33.98 -13.56
N ILE A 469 -29.43 34.66 -14.65
CA ILE A 469 -28.12 35.31 -14.81
C ILE A 469 -28.15 36.56 -13.93
N PHE A 470 -27.28 36.60 -12.92
CA PHE A 470 -27.08 37.82 -12.14
C PHE A 470 -25.89 38.59 -12.72
N SER A 471 -26.19 39.60 -13.53
CA SER A 471 -25.22 40.61 -14.00
C SER A 471 -25.26 41.90 -13.17
N SER A 472 -26.05 41.91 -12.11
CA SER A 472 -26.16 43.03 -11.16
C SER A 472 -26.17 42.52 -9.72
N ASN A 473 -25.69 43.36 -8.80
CA ASN A 473 -25.55 42.97 -7.39
C ASN A 473 -26.89 42.54 -6.79
N THR A 474 -26.92 41.33 -6.21
CA THR A 474 -28.16 40.71 -5.73
C THR A 474 -27.95 40.05 -4.35
N SER A 475 -29.03 39.84 -3.59
CA SER A 475 -28.98 39.19 -2.28
C SER A 475 -30.18 38.27 -2.07
N ASN A 476 -30.04 37.26 -1.22
CA ASN A 476 -31.06 36.25 -0.89
C ASN A 476 -31.51 35.45 -2.12
N VAL A 477 -30.53 34.85 -2.79
CA VAL A 477 -30.74 34.08 -4.01
C VAL A 477 -30.95 32.62 -3.65
N ASN A 478 -32.02 32.01 -4.16
CA ASN A 478 -32.25 30.57 -4.02
C ASN A 478 -32.16 29.92 -5.39
N VAL A 479 -31.16 29.07 -5.56
CA VAL A 479 -30.88 28.28 -6.75
C VAL A 479 -31.40 26.87 -6.48
N SER A 480 -32.50 26.52 -7.13
CA SER A 480 -33.10 25.19 -7.05
C SER A 480 -33.42 24.70 -8.45
N GLY A 481 -33.11 23.44 -8.75
CA GLY A 481 -33.29 22.88 -10.10
C GLY A 481 -31.95 22.75 -10.80
N THR A 482 -31.88 23.22 -12.05
CA THR A 482 -30.78 22.90 -12.96
C THR A 482 -29.54 23.77 -12.75
N GLY A 483 -29.63 25.00 -12.21
CA GLY A 483 -28.46 25.78 -11.75
C GLY A 483 -28.57 27.30 -11.96
N ALA A 484 -27.52 28.07 -11.65
CA ALA A 484 -27.42 29.52 -11.84
C ALA A 484 -26.01 29.98 -12.23
N VAL A 485 -25.93 31.08 -12.99
CA VAL A 485 -24.66 31.69 -13.42
C VAL A 485 -24.58 33.13 -12.93
N VAL A 486 -23.44 33.52 -12.37
CA VAL A 486 -23.17 34.88 -11.91
C VAL A 486 -21.96 35.42 -12.66
N ASN A 487 -22.13 36.56 -13.33
CA ASN A 487 -21.12 37.14 -14.21
C ASN A 487 -20.93 38.63 -13.86
N GLY A 488 -19.75 39.01 -13.37
CA GLY A 488 -19.42 40.41 -13.07
C GLY A 488 -20.19 41.03 -11.89
N ALA A 489 -20.85 40.22 -11.06
CA ALA A 489 -21.74 40.71 -10.01
C ALA A 489 -21.32 40.26 -8.61
N THR A 490 -21.76 41.01 -7.59
CA THR A 490 -21.68 40.58 -6.20
C THR A 490 -23.01 39.96 -5.76
N VAL A 491 -22.99 38.73 -5.28
CA VAL A 491 -24.20 38.03 -4.79
C VAL A 491 -24.00 37.60 -3.35
N SER A 492 -25.04 37.70 -2.53
CA SER A 492 -24.97 37.37 -1.10
C SER A 492 -26.15 36.53 -0.62
N ASN A 493 -25.94 35.72 0.41
CA ASN A 493 -26.93 34.82 1.01
C ASN A 493 -27.54 33.90 -0.04
N MET A 494 -26.69 33.11 -0.69
CA MET A 494 -27.14 32.18 -1.71
C MET A 494 -27.46 30.82 -1.08
N SER A 495 -28.52 30.17 -1.54
CA SER A 495 -28.84 28.78 -1.20
C SER A 495 -28.90 27.99 -2.49
N VAL A 496 -28.11 26.92 -2.61
CA VAL A 496 -28.09 26.00 -3.75
C VAL A 496 -28.56 24.65 -3.25
N SER A 497 -29.61 24.11 -3.86
CA SER A 497 -30.19 22.83 -3.46
C SER A 497 -30.73 22.06 -4.66
N ALA A 498 -30.55 20.75 -4.67
CA ALA A 498 -31.15 19.89 -5.69
C ALA A 498 -32.69 19.85 -5.56
N ALA A 499 -33.38 19.85 -6.72
CA ALA A 499 -34.85 19.84 -6.76
C ALA A 499 -35.48 18.46 -6.51
N THR A 500 -34.73 17.37 -6.73
CA THR A 500 -35.23 15.98 -6.64
C THR A 500 -34.45 15.17 -5.62
N LEU A 501 -35.15 14.40 -4.77
CA LEU A 501 -34.57 13.57 -3.72
C LEU A 501 -33.96 12.25 -4.24
N TYR A 502 -34.32 11.82 -5.46
CA TYR A 502 -34.02 10.50 -6.00
C TYR A 502 -33.69 10.60 -7.51
N GLY A 503 -32.41 10.73 -7.84
CA GLY A 503 -31.93 10.77 -9.22
C GLY A 503 -30.49 11.26 -9.29
N ASP A 504 -29.68 10.56 -10.07
CA ASP A 504 -28.30 10.87 -10.46
C ASP A 504 -28.17 12.11 -11.38
N GLY A 505 -29.27 12.66 -11.89
CA GLY A 505 -29.24 13.62 -13.00
C GLY A 505 -29.71 15.06 -12.75
N THR A 506 -29.85 15.55 -11.52
CA THR A 506 -30.11 17.00 -11.29
C THR A 506 -29.31 17.55 -10.11
N THR A 507 -28.05 17.83 -10.37
CA THR A 507 -27.15 18.63 -9.55
C THR A 507 -27.51 20.11 -9.73
N GLY A 508 -27.79 20.83 -8.64
CA GLY A 508 -27.88 22.29 -8.74
C GLY A 508 -26.47 22.84 -8.92
N HIS A 509 -26.16 23.42 -10.08
CA HIS A 509 -24.85 24.03 -10.36
C HIS A 509 -24.89 25.54 -10.14
N LEU A 510 -23.86 26.09 -9.51
CA LEU A 510 -23.62 27.53 -9.42
C LEU A 510 -22.29 27.83 -10.07
N VAL A 511 -22.27 28.66 -11.12
CA VAL A 511 -21.00 29.04 -11.77
C VAL A 511 -20.73 30.53 -11.63
N LEU A 512 -19.54 30.88 -11.14
CA LEU A 512 -19.10 32.26 -10.92
C LEU A 512 -18.02 32.65 -11.96
N TYR A 513 -18.28 33.70 -12.74
CA TYR A 513 -17.39 34.21 -13.80
C TYR A 513 -16.99 35.68 -13.60
N ASN A 514 -15.92 36.12 -14.28
CA ASN A 514 -15.59 37.53 -14.53
C ASN A 514 -15.62 38.47 -13.30
N GLY A 515 -14.76 38.28 -12.31
CA GLY A 515 -14.70 39.22 -11.17
C GLY A 515 -15.89 39.13 -10.20
N THR A 516 -16.77 38.13 -10.38
CA THR A 516 -17.88 37.84 -9.49
C THR A 516 -17.41 37.61 -8.05
N LYS A 517 -18.23 38.05 -7.09
CA LYS A 517 -18.04 37.77 -5.66
C LYS A 517 -19.32 37.18 -5.06
N SER A 518 -19.31 35.92 -4.65
CA SER A 518 -20.41 35.32 -3.86
C SER A 518 -20.09 35.38 -2.37
N PHE A 519 -21.11 35.61 -1.53
CA PHE A 519 -21.00 35.62 -0.08
C PHE A 519 -22.07 34.72 0.55
N TYR A 520 -21.68 33.85 1.47
CA TYR A 520 -22.58 32.95 2.19
C TYR A 520 -23.38 32.04 1.26
N THR A 521 -22.68 31.29 0.41
CA THR A 521 -23.29 30.25 -0.44
C THR A 521 -23.53 28.99 0.37
N ASN A 522 -24.78 28.64 0.63
CA ASN A 522 -25.15 27.39 1.29
C ASN A 522 -25.52 26.33 0.25
N MET A 523 -24.66 25.34 0.08
CA MET A 523 -24.81 24.23 -0.86
C MET A 523 -25.26 22.96 -0.15
N THR A 524 -26.22 22.26 -0.71
CA THR A 524 -26.77 21.03 -0.13
C THR A 524 -27.14 20.02 -1.21
N ARG A 525 -26.87 18.73 -0.99
CA ARG A 525 -27.39 17.58 -1.77
C ARG A 525 -26.86 17.46 -3.22
N ASN A 526 -25.66 16.91 -3.41
CA ASN A 526 -25.02 16.73 -4.72
C ASN A 526 -25.03 18.00 -5.57
N THR A 527 -24.94 19.17 -4.94
CA THR A 527 -24.85 20.45 -5.66
C THR A 527 -23.40 20.86 -5.82
N GLU A 528 -23.14 21.69 -6.82
CA GLU A 528 -21.79 22.12 -7.16
C GLU A 528 -21.69 23.64 -7.29
N GLU A 529 -20.61 24.24 -6.77
CA GLU A 529 -20.19 25.61 -7.08
C GLU A 529 -18.87 25.58 -7.85
N VAL A 530 -18.84 26.16 -9.04
CA VAL A 530 -17.65 26.30 -9.87
C VAL A 530 -17.20 27.76 -9.86
N ILE A 531 -16.07 28.02 -9.21
CA ILE A 531 -15.44 29.34 -9.09
C ILE A 531 -14.40 29.47 -10.18
N ARG A 532 -14.77 30.07 -11.32
CA ARG A 532 -13.85 30.24 -12.44
C ARG A 532 -12.80 31.32 -12.16
N LYS A 533 -11.75 31.34 -12.97
CA LYS A 533 -10.61 32.26 -12.83
C LYS A 533 -11.08 33.71 -12.74
N GLY A 534 -10.56 34.44 -11.74
CA GLY A 534 -10.94 35.84 -11.48
C GLY A 534 -12.22 36.04 -10.67
N ALA A 535 -13.02 35.00 -10.42
CA ALA A 535 -14.14 35.05 -9.48
C ALA A 535 -13.68 34.74 -8.03
N SER A 536 -14.55 35.01 -7.07
CA SER A 536 -14.32 34.70 -5.66
C SER A 536 -15.59 34.25 -4.93
N SER A 537 -15.48 33.23 -4.08
CA SER A 537 -16.53 32.80 -3.15
C SER A 537 -16.09 33.02 -1.71
N TYR A 538 -17.00 33.47 -0.85
CA TYR A 538 -16.73 33.81 0.55
C TYR A 538 -17.74 33.16 1.49
N ASN A 539 -17.25 32.43 2.48
CA ASN A 539 -18.01 31.80 3.56
C ASN A 539 -19.06 30.80 3.06
N SER A 540 -18.72 29.97 2.07
CA SER A 540 -19.61 28.90 1.62
C SER A 540 -19.79 27.84 2.70
N ILE A 541 -20.95 27.21 2.75
CA ILE A 541 -21.26 26.06 3.60
C ILE A 541 -21.71 24.95 2.66
N VAL A 542 -20.97 23.85 2.60
CA VAL A 542 -21.15 22.75 1.66
C VAL A 542 -21.53 21.50 2.44
N THR A 543 -22.80 21.09 2.32
CA THR A 543 -23.37 19.92 3.01
C THR A 543 -23.72 18.82 2.02
N GLY A 544 -22.79 17.92 1.76
CA GLY A 544 -22.91 16.87 0.75
C GLY A 544 -23.01 17.44 -0.68
N GLY A 545 -21.91 17.97 -1.22
CA GLY A 545 -21.80 18.63 -2.53
C GLY A 545 -20.34 18.95 -2.87
N SER A 546 -20.08 19.63 -3.99
CA SER A 546 -18.73 19.96 -4.46
C SER A 546 -18.48 21.47 -4.63
N GLU A 547 -17.23 21.89 -4.44
CA GLU A 547 -16.74 23.21 -4.86
C GLU A 547 -15.51 23.03 -5.76
N GLN A 548 -15.56 23.55 -6.98
CA GLN A 548 -14.45 23.55 -7.94
C GLN A 548 -13.80 24.94 -8.01
N VAL A 549 -12.50 25.04 -7.73
CA VAL A 549 -11.81 26.31 -7.50
C VAL A 549 -10.70 26.53 -8.54
N TYR A 550 -11.02 27.34 -9.56
CA TYR A 550 -10.06 27.93 -10.51
C TYR A 550 -9.78 29.41 -10.19
N GLY A 551 -10.65 30.05 -9.41
CA GLY A 551 -10.54 31.41 -8.89
C GLY A 551 -10.09 31.45 -7.43
N ASN A 552 -10.86 32.11 -6.56
CA ASN A 552 -10.55 32.18 -5.13
C ASN A 552 -11.73 31.73 -4.26
N SER A 553 -11.50 30.88 -3.28
CA SER A 553 -12.47 30.46 -2.26
C SER A 553 -11.97 30.90 -0.89
N TYR A 554 -12.85 31.45 -0.06
CA TYR A 554 -12.48 31.98 1.25
C TYR A 554 -13.42 31.46 2.35
N ASN A 555 -12.88 30.85 3.40
CA ASN A 555 -13.60 30.39 4.59
C ASN A 555 -14.74 29.39 4.32
N SER A 556 -14.62 28.54 3.30
CA SER A 556 -15.64 27.53 2.99
C SER A 556 -15.65 26.39 4.02
N GLN A 557 -16.83 25.94 4.41
CA GLN A 557 -17.03 24.88 5.40
C GLN A 557 -17.64 23.65 4.72
N PHE A 558 -17.08 22.47 4.96
CA PHE A 558 -17.49 21.22 4.33
C PHE A 558 -17.95 20.21 5.38
N THR A 559 -19.18 19.74 5.24
CA THR A 559 -19.80 18.69 6.06
C THR A 559 -20.53 17.69 5.17
N THR A 560 -20.69 16.47 5.65
CA THR A 560 -21.35 15.39 4.92
C THR A 560 -22.86 15.41 5.12
N TRP A 561 -23.58 14.75 4.23
CA TRP A 561 -25.04 14.60 4.31
C TRP A 561 -25.48 13.15 4.11
N THR A 562 -26.57 12.75 4.75
CA THR A 562 -27.12 11.39 4.66
C THR A 562 -28.62 11.46 4.33
N GLN A 563 -29.06 10.72 3.30
CA GLN A 563 -30.47 10.63 2.89
C GLN A 563 -31.32 9.72 3.79
N GLU A 564 -32.65 9.90 3.78
CA GLU A 564 -33.61 8.98 4.43
C GLU A 564 -33.54 7.53 3.89
N ASN A 565 -32.91 7.31 2.74
CA ASN A 565 -32.65 6.00 2.12
C ASN A 565 -31.21 5.49 2.30
N PHE A 566 -30.43 6.06 3.22
CA PHE A 566 -29.10 5.57 3.58
C PHE A 566 -28.01 5.75 2.51
N GLN A 567 -28.21 6.67 1.55
CA GLN A 567 -27.12 7.11 0.68
C GLN A 567 -26.34 8.24 1.35
N GLU A 568 -25.03 8.05 1.44
CA GLU A 568 -24.08 9.03 1.91
C GLU A 568 -23.68 9.94 0.76
N VAL A 569 -23.67 11.24 1.03
CA VAL A 569 -23.15 12.24 0.12
C VAL A 569 -21.98 12.93 0.79
N GLY A 570 -20.78 12.64 0.29
CA GLY A 570 -19.55 13.31 0.68
C GLY A 570 -19.58 14.80 0.31
N ALA A 571 -18.75 15.60 0.98
CA ALA A 571 -18.48 16.97 0.55
C ALA A 571 -17.06 17.07 0.02
N SER A 572 -16.87 17.72 -1.13
CA SER A 572 -15.59 17.76 -1.81
C SER A 572 -15.20 19.18 -2.22
N GLN A 573 -13.91 19.50 -2.17
CA GLN A 573 -13.33 20.69 -2.79
C GLN A 573 -12.21 20.30 -3.74
N TYR A 574 -12.18 20.87 -4.94
CA TYR A 574 -11.17 20.64 -5.96
C TYR A 574 -10.49 21.96 -6.29
N ILE A 575 -9.16 22.05 -6.15
CA ILE A 575 -8.39 23.28 -6.36
C ILE A 575 -7.44 23.06 -7.54
N TYR A 576 -7.72 23.75 -8.63
CA TYR A 576 -7.01 23.62 -9.91
C TYR A 576 -5.94 24.69 -10.08
N SER A 577 -5.20 24.62 -11.19
CA SER A 577 -4.09 25.54 -11.50
C SER A 577 -4.51 27.02 -11.43
N GLY A 578 -3.82 27.80 -10.60
CA GLY A 578 -4.11 29.21 -10.35
C GLY A 578 -5.25 29.47 -9.36
N GLY A 579 -5.95 28.42 -8.91
CA GLY A 579 -6.98 28.49 -7.88
C GLY A 579 -6.40 28.60 -6.47
N ILE A 580 -7.06 29.37 -5.61
CA ILE A 580 -6.67 29.55 -4.20
C ILE A 580 -7.87 29.29 -3.29
N SER A 581 -7.75 28.36 -2.34
CA SER A 581 -8.70 28.17 -1.24
C SER A 581 -8.06 28.64 0.06
N ASP A 582 -8.66 29.58 0.79
CA ASP A 582 -8.08 30.16 2.00
C ASP A 582 -9.08 30.14 3.18
N GLY A 583 -8.76 29.38 4.23
CA GLY A 583 -9.57 29.24 5.44
C GLY A 583 -10.60 28.11 5.38
N ALA A 584 -10.44 27.13 4.49
CA ALA A 584 -11.39 26.03 4.36
C ALA A 584 -11.40 25.13 5.62
N SER A 585 -12.57 24.66 6.04
CA SER A 585 -12.72 23.77 7.20
C SER A 585 -13.55 22.54 6.85
N PHE A 586 -13.03 21.35 7.12
CA PHE A 586 -13.68 20.07 6.86
C PHE A 586 -14.03 19.38 8.19
N ALA A 587 -15.33 19.12 8.39
CA ALA A 587 -15.87 18.56 9.63
C ALA A 587 -17.07 17.62 9.33
N PRO A 588 -16.82 16.42 8.81
CA PRO A 588 -17.87 15.43 8.53
C PRO A 588 -18.47 14.89 9.82
N SER A 589 -19.72 14.44 9.75
CA SER A 589 -20.49 13.98 10.90
C SER A 589 -20.85 12.50 10.80
N ILE A 590 -21.00 11.81 11.93
CA ILE A 590 -21.49 10.42 11.96
C ILE A 590 -23.00 10.42 12.10
N TYR A 591 -23.67 9.56 11.32
CA TYR A 591 -25.11 9.38 11.38
C TYR A 591 -25.49 8.03 11.99
N SER A 592 -26.43 8.03 12.96
CA SER A 592 -26.95 6.83 13.61
C SER A 592 -28.33 6.48 13.06
N MET A 593 -28.42 5.37 12.32
CA MET A 593 -29.59 5.01 11.51
C MET A 593 -30.67 4.27 12.32
N ARG A 594 -30.24 3.52 13.34
CA ARG A 594 -30.96 2.72 14.34
C ARG A 594 -29.90 2.12 15.29
N PRO A 595 -30.26 1.58 16.47
CA PRO A 595 -29.28 0.91 17.30
C PRO A 595 -28.68 -0.28 16.52
N GLY A 596 -27.40 -0.18 16.15
CA GLY A 596 -26.68 -1.23 15.41
C GLY A 596 -26.29 -0.94 13.97
N TYR A 597 -26.69 0.22 13.41
CA TYR A 597 -26.24 0.66 12.09
C TYR A 597 -25.68 2.09 12.21
N SER A 598 -24.35 2.22 12.15
CA SER A 598 -23.63 3.50 12.13
C SER A 598 -22.58 3.42 11.03
N THR A 599 -22.59 4.40 10.13
CA THR A 599 -21.68 4.46 8.99
C THR A 599 -20.87 5.76 9.06
N GLY A 600 -19.62 5.66 8.63
CA GLY A 600 -18.66 6.75 8.66
C GLY A 600 -18.65 7.50 7.34
N THR A 601 -18.69 8.83 7.37
CA THR A 601 -18.70 9.65 6.15
C THR A 601 -17.36 10.35 5.93
N ILE A 602 -17.05 10.72 4.68
CA ILE A 602 -15.79 11.38 4.32
C ILE A 602 -16.03 12.74 3.66
N ALA A 603 -15.21 13.74 4.00
CA ALA A 603 -15.15 15.02 3.29
C ALA A 603 -13.73 15.25 2.75
N ASN A 604 -13.61 15.62 1.47
CA ASN A 604 -12.33 15.61 0.75
C ASN A 604 -11.93 16.99 0.21
N GLN A 605 -10.63 17.28 0.23
CA GLN A 605 -10.01 18.39 -0.49
C GLN A 605 -8.93 17.84 -1.42
N TYR A 606 -8.92 18.28 -2.66
CA TYR A 606 -7.95 17.88 -3.67
C TYR A 606 -7.20 19.12 -4.17
N VAL A 607 -5.88 19.14 -4.03
CA VAL A 607 -5.02 20.24 -4.48
C VAL A 607 -4.18 19.74 -5.66
N TYR A 608 -4.56 20.13 -6.87
CA TYR A 608 -3.88 19.73 -8.12
C TYR A 608 -2.68 20.63 -8.43
N LEU A 609 -1.94 20.27 -9.49
CA LEU A 609 -0.79 21.02 -10.00
C LEU A 609 -1.13 22.51 -10.17
N GLY A 610 -0.34 23.38 -9.53
CA GLY A 610 -0.52 24.84 -9.59
C GLY A 610 -1.69 25.38 -8.74
N GLY A 611 -2.46 24.53 -8.07
CA GLY A 611 -3.47 24.91 -7.09
C GLY A 611 -2.87 25.19 -5.71
N THR A 612 -3.54 26.05 -4.93
CA THR A 612 -3.07 26.40 -3.57
C THR A 612 -4.19 26.34 -2.53
N SER A 613 -4.00 25.53 -1.48
CA SER A 613 -4.80 25.61 -0.24
C SER A 613 -4.05 26.40 0.84
N LYS A 614 -4.78 27.19 1.63
CA LYS A 614 -4.26 28.04 2.71
C LYS A 614 -5.16 27.94 3.93
N ASN A 615 -4.55 27.88 5.11
CA ASN A 615 -5.25 27.88 6.40
C ASN A 615 -6.37 26.82 6.48
N THR A 616 -6.17 25.66 5.83
CA THR A 616 -7.11 24.53 5.86
C THR A 616 -7.16 23.94 7.27
N THR A 617 -8.35 23.59 7.76
CA THR A 617 -8.52 22.80 8.99
C THR A 617 -9.24 21.49 8.68
N LEU A 618 -8.63 20.37 9.08
CA LEU A 618 -9.14 19.02 8.90
C LEU A 618 -9.52 18.43 10.26
N SER A 619 -10.76 17.96 10.40
CA SER A 619 -11.30 17.35 11.61
C SER A 619 -12.27 16.23 11.27
N GLY A 620 -12.44 15.26 12.17
CA GLY A 620 -13.46 14.23 12.03
C GLY A 620 -14.08 13.81 13.36
N ALA A 621 -14.82 12.70 13.36
CA ALA A 621 -15.57 12.22 14.52
C ALA A 621 -15.47 10.69 14.68
N GLU A 622 -15.69 10.19 15.89
CA GLU A 622 -15.85 8.76 16.19
C GLU A 622 -17.16 8.55 16.97
N TYR A 623 -17.86 7.46 16.64
CA TYR A 623 -19.00 6.96 17.38
C TYR A 623 -18.73 5.52 17.78
N SER A 624 -18.88 5.21 19.06
CA SER A 624 -18.73 3.85 19.58
C SER A 624 -19.97 3.47 20.40
N GLY A 625 -20.67 2.38 20.06
CA GLY A 625 -21.92 1.99 20.73
C GLY A 625 -22.38 0.56 20.45
N PHE A 626 -23.43 0.08 21.14
CA PHE A 626 -23.97 -1.28 21.00
C PHE A 626 -25.08 -1.39 19.94
N SER A 627 -25.02 -2.46 19.15
CA SER A 627 -26.07 -2.93 18.23
C SER A 627 -27.11 -3.78 18.97
N VAL A 628 -28.41 -3.51 18.78
CA VAL A 628 -29.49 -4.46 19.12
C VAL A 628 -30.14 -4.97 17.83
N PRO A 629 -30.44 -6.28 17.75
CA PRO A 629 -30.55 -7.23 18.85
C PRO A 629 -29.27 -8.04 19.16
N GLU A 630 -28.16 -7.80 18.44
CA GLU A 630 -27.01 -8.72 18.41
C GLU A 630 -25.91 -8.47 19.47
N THR A 631 -26.06 -7.51 20.39
CA THR A 631 -25.05 -7.19 21.44
C THR A 631 -23.64 -6.96 20.90
N LYS A 632 -23.50 -6.51 19.64
CA LYS A 632 -22.21 -6.25 19.00
C LYS A 632 -21.79 -4.81 19.22
N TYR A 633 -20.55 -4.59 19.66
CA TYR A 633 -19.95 -3.26 19.72
C TYR A 633 -19.62 -2.79 18.30
N VAL A 634 -20.09 -1.60 17.92
CA VAL A 634 -19.86 -1.00 16.59
C VAL A 634 -19.15 0.33 16.81
N THR A 635 -18.03 0.51 16.11
CA THR A 635 -17.32 1.79 16.00
C THR A 635 -17.41 2.29 14.57
N ALA A 636 -17.75 3.56 14.38
CA ALA A 636 -17.78 4.25 13.10
C ALA A 636 -16.93 5.53 13.18
N TYR A 637 -16.29 5.90 12.07
CA TYR A 637 -15.40 7.06 11.98
C TYR A 637 -15.82 7.98 10.83
N ALA A 638 -15.96 9.27 11.07
CA ALA A 638 -16.04 10.27 10.01
C ALA A 638 -14.67 10.95 9.86
N GLN A 639 -14.19 11.07 8.63
CA GLN A 639 -12.81 11.52 8.34
C GLN A 639 -12.79 12.66 7.32
N SER A 640 -11.90 13.63 7.52
CA SER A 640 -11.63 14.66 6.52
C SER A 640 -10.24 14.44 5.90
N VAL A 641 -10.15 14.49 4.58
CA VAL A 641 -8.91 14.19 3.86
C VAL A 641 -8.51 15.35 2.95
N GLU A 642 -7.28 15.85 3.06
CA GLU A 642 -6.67 16.72 2.06
C GLU A 642 -5.61 15.93 1.28
N THR A 643 -5.76 15.85 -0.04
CA THR A 643 -4.81 15.19 -0.94
C THR A 643 -4.12 16.24 -1.80
N ILE A 644 -2.80 16.31 -1.72
CA ILE A 644 -1.97 17.29 -2.41
C ILE A 644 -1.16 16.53 -3.46
N TYR A 645 -1.50 16.73 -4.73
CA TYR A 645 -0.82 16.11 -5.86
C TYR A 645 0.51 16.81 -6.17
N SER A 646 1.32 16.20 -7.05
CA SER A 646 2.60 16.76 -7.47
C SER A 646 2.44 18.19 -8.00
N GLY A 647 3.25 19.12 -7.49
CA GLY A 647 3.18 20.55 -7.83
C GLY A 647 1.97 21.30 -7.25
N GLY A 648 1.14 20.67 -6.44
CA GLY A 648 0.16 21.34 -5.58
C GLY A 648 0.81 21.92 -4.32
N THR A 649 0.21 22.98 -3.76
CA THR A 649 0.74 23.67 -2.57
C THR A 649 -0.30 23.81 -1.46
N ALA A 650 0.04 23.38 -0.25
CA ALA A 650 -0.74 23.61 0.96
C ALA A 650 0.03 24.47 1.98
N ILE A 651 -0.61 25.49 2.53
CA ILE A 651 0.00 26.43 3.47
C ILE A 651 -0.85 26.50 4.73
N ASN A 652 -0.24 26.33 5.91
CA ASN A 652 -0.92 26.40 7.21
C ASN A 652 -2.07 25.37 7.38
N THR A 653 -1.96 24.17 6.79
CA THR A 653 -2.93 23.09 7.07
C THR A 653 -2.83 22.67 8.53
N THR A 654 -3.96 22.64 9.23
CA THR A 654 -4.11 22.11 10.59
C THR A 654 -4.83 20.76 10.56
N ILE A 655 -4.14 19.72 11.00
CA ILE A 655 -4.55 18.32 10.92
C ILE A 655 -4.94 17.84 12.32
N THR A 656 -6.23 17.89 12.64
CA THR A 656 -6.74 17.47 13.95
C THR A 656 -7.21 16.01 13.95
N LYS A 657 -7.79 15.52 15.04
CA LYS A 657 -8.23 14.13 15.19
C LYS A 657 -9.10 13.66 14.02
N TYR A 658 -8.74 12.51 13.45
CA TYR A 658 -9.35 11.90 12.24
C TYR A 658 -9.25 12.74 10.95
N GLY A 659 -8.50 13.85 10.98
CA GLY A 659 -8.03 14.54 9.79
C GLY A 659 -6.82 13.82 9.20
N ILE A 660 -6.76 13.76 7.88
CA ILE A 660 -5.70 13.08 7.13
C ILE A 660 -5.19 14.03 6.04
N VAL A 661 -3.87 14.16 5.93
CA VAL A 661 -3.22 14.75 4.75
C VAL A 661 -2.48 13.66 3.99
N ASN A 662 -2.65 13.62 2.67
CA ASN A 662 -1.89 12.78 1.75
C ASN A 662 -1.08 13.68 0.81
N ALA A 663 0.21 13.81 1.04
CA ALA A 663 1.11 14.61 0.22
C ALA A 663 1.92 13.73 -0.72
N ALA A 664 1.72 13.90 -2.03
CA ALA A 664 2.43 13.14 -3.05
C ALA A 664 3.88 13.60 -3.23
N SER A 665 4.65 12.86 -4.03
CA SER A 665 5.97 13.29 -4.47
C SER A 665 5.89 14.59 -5.27
N GLY A 666 6.78 15.54 -4.95
CA GLY A 666 6.76 16.90 -5.50
C GLY A 666 5.63 17.82 -5.00
N ALA A 667 4.80 17.39 -4.05
CA ALA A 667 3.86 18.28 -3.35
C ALA A 667 4.60 19.24 -2.42
N THR A 668 4.02 20.42 -2.15
CA THR A 668 4.58 21.39 -1.20
C THR A 668 3.66 21.60 0.00
N LEU A 669 4.15 21.37 1.22
CA LEU A 669 3.53 21.77 2.47
C LEU A 669 4.34 22.88 3.13
N THR A 670 3.66 23.92 3.60
CA THR A 670 4.29 25.05 4.29
C THR A 670 3.64 25.28 5.65
N ASN A 671 4.43 25.27 6.73
CA ASN A 671 3.96 25.57 8.09
C ASN A 671 2.72 24.75 8.52
N ALA A 672 2.73 23.45 8.23
CA ALA A 672 1.64 22.56 8.64
C ALA A 672 1.63 22.35 10.17
N VAL A 673 0.46 22.04 10.73
CA VAL A 673 0.26 21.76 12.15
C VAL A 673 -0.43 20.41 12.30
N LEU A 674 0.26 19.45 12.93
CA LEU A 674 -0.25 18.12 13.23
C LEU A 674 -0.69 18.06 14.70
N ASP A 675 -1.99 17.93 14.95
CA ASP A 675 -2.64 18.04 16.27
C ASP A 675 -3.66 16.91 16.49
N GLY A 676 -3.21 15.67 16.34
CA GLY A 676 -3.96 14.43 16.59
C GLY A 676 -4.44 13.69 15.34
N GLY A 677 -4.17 14.23 14.15
CA GLY A 677 -4.47 13.59 12.87
C GLY A 677 -3.31 12.79 12.29
N VAL A 678 -3.38 12.53 10.99
CA VAL A 678 -2.37 11.75 10.25
C VAL A 678 -1.82 12.57 9.09
N LEU A 679 -0.49 12.64 8.97
CA LEU A 679 0.21 13.18 7.81
C LEU A 679 0.91 12.05 7.06
N ASN A 680 0.38 11.66 5.90
CA ASN A 680 1.03 10.77 4.95
C ASN A 680 1.79 11.63 3.94
N MET A 681 3.09 11.36 3.75
CA MET A 681 3.90 12.12 2.82
C MET A 681 4.89 11.22 2.07
N ALA A 682 5.22 11.58 0.83
CA ALA A 682 6.36 11.02 0.13
C ALA A 682 7.68 11.60 0.69
N SER A 683 8.76 10.87 0.48
CA SER A 683 10.10 11.16 0.97
C SER A 683 10.68 12.42 0.35
N ASP A 684 10.16 12.87 -0.79
CA ASP A 684 10.57 14.07 -1.51
C ASP A 684 9.52 15.20 -1.46
N THR A 685 8.39 15.03 -0.76
CA THR A 685 7.42 16.10 -0.48
C THR A 685 8.15 17.30 0.11
N ILE A 686 7.96 18.51 -0.41
CA ILE A 686 8.67 19.71 0.05
C ILE A 686 8.01 20.22 1.33
N ILE A 687 8.73 20.20 2.46
CA ILE A 687 8.30 20.85 3.71
C ILE A 687 9.06 22.18 3.84
N SER A 688 8.35 23.30 3.81
CA SER A 688 8.96 24.63 3.94
C SER A 688 8.41 25.38 5.16
N ASN A 689 9.24 26.21 5.80
CA ASN A 689 8.92 26.90 7.05
C ASN A 689 8.46 25.98 8.20
N GLY A 690 8.94 24.74 8.20
CA GLY A 690 8.78 23.75 9.28
C GLY A 690 7.39 23.13 9.45
N LEU A 691 7.32 22.15 10.34
CA LEU A 691 6.12 21.42 10.76
C LEU A 691 5.93 21.57 12.28
N THR A 692 4.75 21.97 12.73
CA THR A 692 4.41 21.95 14.16
C THR A 692 3.79 20.60 14.51
N PHE A 693 4.50 19.75 15.26
CA PHE A 693 4.04 18.40 15.60
C PHE A 693 3.61 18.31 17.07
N LYS A 694 2.32 18.56 17.35
CA LYS A 694 1.78 18.50 18.72
C LYS A 694 1.36 17.09 19.14
N ASN A 695 0.62 16.40 18.27
CA ASN A 695 0.10 15.04 18.47
C ASN A 695 -0.26 14.43 17.11
N GLY A 696 -0.37 13.11 17.00
CA GLY A 696 -0.72 12.40 15.76
C GLY A 696 0.43 11.57 15.22
N SER A 697 0.34 11.23 13.94
CA SER A 697 1.29 10.34 13.27
C SER A 697 1.76 10.91 11.94
N ILE A 698 3.04 10.74 11.63
CA ILE A 698 3.60 10.99 10.30
C ILE A 698 3.96 9.64 9.68
N TYR A 699 3.50 9.40 8.45
CA TYR A 699 3.89 8.26 7.63
C TYR A 699 4.68 8.76 6.43
N ILE A 700 5.86 8.17 6.21
CA ILE A 700 6.64 8.40 5.00
C ILE A 700 6.47 7.19 4.08
N THR A 701 5.70 7.37 3.01
CA THR A 701 5.04 6.28 2.27
C THR A 701 5.92 5.55 1.25
N ASP A 702 7.14 6.01 1.05
CA ASP A 702 8.10 5.55 0.04
C ASP A 702 9.53 5.40 0.59
N MET A 703 9.75 5.67 1.89
CA MET A 703 10.95 5.22 2.60
C MET A 703 10.67 3.85 3.20
N LYS A 704 11.34 2.84 2.67
CA LYS A 704 11.23 1.45 3.11
C LYS A 704 12.46 1.08 3.91
N TYR A 705 12.23 0.48 5.08
CA TYR A 705 13.29 -0.10 5.90
C TYR A 705 14.16 -1.07 5.08
N ALA A 706 15.47 -0.79 5.01
CA ALA A 706 16.43 -1.74 4.46
C ALA A 706 16.90 -2.73 5.53
N ASP A 707 16.72 -4.04 5.30
CA ASP A 707 17.15 -5.08 6.22
C ASP A 707 18.64 -4.95 6.59
N GLY A 708 18.93 -4.90 7.90
CA GLY A 708 20.27 -4.70 8.43
C GLY A 708 20.72 -3.24 8.58
N SER A 709 19.92 -2.26 8.14
CA SER A 709 20.19 -0.83 8.33
C SER A 709 19.58 -0.35 9.65
N ALA A 710 20.37 0.31 10.50
CA ALA A 710 19.83 0.90 11.73
C ALA A 710 19.21 2.26 11.38
N LEU A 711 17.88 2.33 11.25
CA LEU A 711 17.18 3.60 11.14
C LEU A 711 17.59 4.53 12.29
N GLN A 712 18.27 5.61 11.93
CA GLN A 712 18.66 6.63 12.89
C GLN A 712 17.64 7.75 12.76
N VAL A 713 16.97 8.05 13.87
CA VAL A 713 16.29 9.34 14.00
C VAL A 713 16.97 10.13 15.07
N SER A 714 17.45 11.29 14.66
CA SER A 714 18.05 12.26 15.56
C SER A 714 17.32 13.58 15.41
N LEU A 715 17.09 14.23 16.54
CA LEU A 715 16.79 15.65 16.53
C LEU A 715 18.12 16.39 16.67
N ASP A 716 18.44 17.25 15.71
CA ASP A 716 19.62 18.11 15.86
C ASP A 716 19.37 19.25 16.87
N GLY A 717 20.40 20.03 17.16
CA GLY A 717 20.28 21.19 18.07
C GLY A 717 19.46 22.37 17.54
N ASN A 718 18.86 22.25 16.35
CA ASN A 718 18.04 23.26 15.67
C ASN A 718 16.60 22.76 15.43
N ASP A 719 16.17 21.72 16.16
CA ASP A 719 14.84 21.10 16.04
C ASP A 719 14.57 20.47 14.66
N ASN A 720 15.62 20.05 13.95
CA ASN A 720 15.47 19.29 12.72
C ASN A 720 15.38 17.80 13.02
N LEU A 721 14.25 17.20 12.67
CA LEU A 721 14.05 15.77 12.71
C LEU A 721 14.74 15.14 11.50
N LEU A 722 15.90 14.55 11.72
CA LEU A 722 16.65 13.82 10.70
C LEU A 722 16.26 12.34 10.78
N ILE A 723 15.69 11.80 9.72
CA ILE A 723 15.33 10.40 9.54
C ILE A 723 16.27 9.80 8.51
N THR A 724 17.09 8.83 8.90
CA THR A 724 18.10 8.23 8.02
C THR A 724 17.92 6.73 7.94
N ASP A 725 17.83 6.22 6.72
CA ASP A 725 17.84 4.79 6.39
C ASP A 725 18.84 4.53 5.26
N GLY A 726 19.95 3.84 5.57
CA GLY A 726 21.07 3.70 4.64
C GLY A 726 21.63 5.06 4.18
N ASP A 727 21.63 5.29 2.86
CA ASP A 727 22.05 6.55 2.22
C ASP A 727 20.91 7.59 2.09
N LEU A 728 19.66 7.19 2.32
CA LEU A 728 18.50 8.07 2.26
C LEU A 728 18.36 8.78 3.61
N SER A 729 18.56 10.10 3.59
CA SER A 729 18.32 10.95 4.75
C SER A 729 17.26 11.98 4.43
N ARG A 730 16.30 12.11 5.33
CA ARG A 730 15.25 13.10 5.25
C ARG A 730 15.26 13.99 6.47
N GLU A 731 15.42 15.28 6.23
CA GLU A 731 15.34 16.30 7.26
C GLU A 731 13.96 16.95 7.24
N ILE A 732 13.35 17.08 8.41
CA ILE A 732 12.09 17.80 8.62
C ILE A 732 12.35 18.83 9.71
N HIS A 733 12.34 20.12 9.35
CA HIS A 733 12.41 21.19 10.33
C HIS A 733 11.12 21.21 11.17
N LEU A 734 11.23 21.18 12.50
CA LEU A 734 10.07 21.25 13.39
C LEU A 734 9.96 22.63 14.03
N ASN A 735 8.73 23.15 14.14
CA ASN A 735 8.43 24.44 14.76
C ASN A 735 8.06 24.22 16.24
N GLY A 736 9.00 24.41 17.19
CA GLY A 736 8.77 24.25 18.63
C GLY A 736 9.98 23.73 19.41
N ASP A 737 9.87 23.62 20.74
CA ASP A 737 10.89 22.98 21.61
C ASP A 737 10.57 21.48 21.71
N TYR A 738 11.31 20.66 20.96
CA TYR A 738 11.11 19.21 20.92
C TYR A 738 12.23 18.47 21.66
N SER A 739 12.54 18.87 22.89
CA SER A 739 13.53 18.18 23.74
C SER A 739 13.18 16.72 24.16
N ASN A 740 12.07 16.15 23.67
CA ASN A 740 11.57 14.79 23.96
C ASN A 740 11.84 13.81 22.80
N SER A 741 11.87 12.50 23.09
CA SER A 741 12.12 11.45 22.07
C SER A 741 10.88 11.13 21.22
N PHE A 742 11.04 11.12 19.90
CA PHE A 742 10.10 10.54 18.94
C PHE A 742 10.20 9.01 18.96
N ALA A 743 9.10 8.32 18.71
CA ALA A 743 9.10 6.88 18.48
C ALA A 743 8.95 6.61 16.98
N ILE A 744 9.80 5.75 16.43
CA ILE A 744 9.73 5.32 15.04
C ILE A 744 9.44 3.83 15.01
N THR A 745 8.48 3.47 14.18
CA THR A 745 8.13 2.09 13.85
C THR A 745 7.95 1.97 12.33
N HIS A 746 7.66 0.77 11.86
CA HIS A 746 7.21 0.55 10.50
C HIS A 746 5.80 -0.01 10.48
N ASP A 747 5.07 0.26 9.41
CA ASP A 747 3.89 -0.53 9.09
C ASP A 747 4.28 -1.85 8.38
N VAL A 748 3.29 -2.68 8.11
CA VAL A 748 3.48 -3.99 7.44
C VAL A 748 3.93 -3.85 5.97
N GLN A 749 3.94 -2.63 5.43
CA GLN A 749 4.44 -2.29 4.10
C GLN A 749 5.86 -1.71 4.13
N GLY A 750 6.47 -1.57 5.32
CA GLY A 750 7.81 -1.06 5.54
C GLY A 750 7.90 0.46 5.61
N ASN A 751 6.77 1.19 5.56
CA ASN A 751 6.75 2.65 5.61
C ASN A 751 7.16 3.14 7.00
N VAL A 752 7.94 4.22 7.05
CA VAL A 752 8.36 4.83 8.32
C VAL A 752 7.17 5.52 8.98
N LEU A 753 6.85 5.11 10.21
CA LEU A 753 5.85 5.72 11.08
C LEU A 753 6.56 6.47 12.21
N VAL A 754 6.39 7.79 12.27
CA VAL A 754 6.85 8.63 13.38
C VAL A 754 5.66 8.97 14.27
N THR A 755 5.77 8.63 15.55
CA THR A 755 4.76 8.93 16.58
C THR A 755 5.37 9.75 17.72
N TYR A 756 4.55 10.59 18.32
CA TYR A 756 4.91 11.42 19.47
C TYR A 756 4.18 10.89 20.72
N GLY A 757 4.92 10.33 21.69
CA GLY A 757 4.39 9.94 23.01
C GLY A 757 3.71 8.58 23.14
N THR A 758 4.40 7.48 22.81
CA THR A 758 3.90 6.10 22.87
C THR A 758 3.43 5.60 24.28
N PRO A 759 2.48 4.64 24.35
CA PRO A 759 2.09 4.01 25.61
C PRO A 759 3.20 3.05 26.10
N ALA A 760 3.64 3.23 27.35
CA ALA A 760 4.51 2.33 28.09
C ALA A 760 3.71 1.55 29.16
N PRO A 761 4.11 0.31 29.51
CA PRO A 761 3.65 -0.40 30.69
C PRO A 761 3.84 0.46 31.95
N CYS A 762 2.81 0.70 32.76
CA CYS A 762 2.92 1.53 33.96
C CYS A 762 1.79 1.22 34.96
N TYR A 763 2.06 1.41 36.24
CA TYR A 763 1.06 1.51 37.32
C TYR A 763 0.47 2.92 37.38
N CYS A 764 -0.82 3.05 37.64
CA CYS A 764 -1.40 4.36 37.96
C CYS A 764 -1.03 4.80 39.38
N ARG A 765 -1.02 6.11 39.58
CA ARG A 765 -0.95 6.74 40.90
C ARG A 765 -1.87 6.06 41.92
N GLY A 766 -1.36 5.87 43.14
CA GLY A 766 -2.11 5.33 44.28
C GLY A 766 -2.12 3.80 44.35
N THR A 767 -1.52 3.11 43.37
CA THR A 767 -1.33 1.65 43.40
C THR A 767 -0.39 1.29 44.55
N LEU A 768 -0.84 0.44 45.47
CA LEU A 768 -0.01 -0.08 46.55
C LEU A 768 0.86 -1.25 46.08
N ILE A 769 2.16 -1.19 46.34
CA ILE A 769 3.11 -2.26 46.09
C ILE A 769 3.55 -2.89 47.42
N ASP A 770 3.64 -4.22 47.48
CA ASP A 770 4.17 -4.92 48.65
C ASP A 770 5.67 -4.65 48.83
N MET A 771 6.02 -4.21 50.02
CA MET A 771 7.37 -3.90 50.46
C MET A 771 7.81 -4.92 51.53
N GLN A 772 9.09 -4.88 51.89
CA GLN A 772 9.61 -5.68 53.01
C GLN A 772 8.86 -5.42 54.34
N ASP A 773 8.50 -4.16 54.61
CA ASP A 773 7.94 -3.72 55.90
C ASP A 773 6.49 -3.21 55.81
N GLY A 774 5.74 -3.60 54.77
CA GLY A 774 4.35 -3.17 54.59
C GLY A 774 4.00 -2.92 53.13
N ARG A 775 3.11 -1.96 52.86
CA ARG A 775 2.73 -1.53 51.50
C ARG A 775 3.02 -0.05 51.32
N LYS A 776 3.42 0.35 50.12
CA LYS A 776 3.69 1.74 49.77
C LYS A 776 3.03 2.10 48.44
N CYS A 777 2.50 3.32 48.31
CA CYS A 777 1.98 3.81 47.03
C CYS A 777 3.13 3.93 46.02
N VAL A 778 2.88 3.59 44.76
CA VAL A 778 3.90 3.57 43.71
C VAL A 778 4.60 4.92 43.53
N GLU A 779 3.90 6.03 43.71
CA GLU A 779 4.45 7.38 43.62
C GLU A 779 5.38 7.76 44.79
N ASP A 780 5.29 7.05 45.92
CA ASP A 780 6.10 7.30 47.11
C ASP A 780 7.36 6.41 47.16
N ILE A 781 7.50 5.45 46.25
CA ILE A 781 8.63 4.53 46.19
C ILE A 781 9.86 5.25 45.65
N VAL A 782 10.99 5.06 46.32
CA VAL A 782 12.27 5.66 45.93
C VAL A 782 13.34 4.60 45.71
N ILE A 783 14.39 4.96 44.98
CA ILE A 783 15.55 4.09 44.74
C ILE A 783 16.13 3.61 46.07
N GLY A 784 16.38 2.30 46.16
CA GLY A 784 16.86 1.63 47.37
C GLY A 784 15.77 1.10 48.30
N ASP A 785 14.50 1.49 48.13
CA ASP A 785 13.39 0.82 48.81
C ASP A 785 13.35 -0.67 48.45
N VAL A 786 12.94 -1.53 49.38
CA VAL A 786 12.96 -2.99 49.17
C VAL A 786 11.55 -3.54 48.94
N VAL A 787 11.27 -3.97 47.72
CA VAL A 787 10.00 -4.58 47.32
C VAL A 787 9.99 -6.08 47.61
N LYS A 788 8.81 -6.62 47.88
CA LYS A 788 8.57 -8.07 47.98
C LYS A 788 8.04 -8.58 46.64
N THR A 789 8.74 -9.54 46.04
CA THR A 789 8.32 -10.15 44.76
C THR A 789 7.35 -11.30 44.98
N ALA A 790 6.57 -11.66 43.96
CA ALA A 790 5.61 -12.76 44.02
C ALA A 790 6.29 -14.12 44.29
N GLY A 791 7.55 -14.27 43.87
CA GLY A 791 8.41 -15.42 44.21
C GLY A 791 8.91 -15.43 45.67
N GLY A 792 8.52 -14.46 46.49
CA GLY A 792 8.86 -14.36 47.91
C GLY A 792 10.25 -13.78 48.19
N GLN A 793 10.92 -13.19 47.20
CA GLN A 793 12.22 -12.54 47.36
C GLN A 793 12.05 -11.07 47.75
N TYR A 794 13.06 -10.51 48.42
CA TYR A 794 13.12 -9.08 48.73
C TYR A 794 14.20 -8.43 47.87
N ARG A 795 13.82 -7.44 47.06
CA ARG A 795 14.72 -6.83 46.07
C ARG A 795 14.73 -5.30 46.19
N PRO A 796 15.91 -4.66 46.17
CA PRO A 796 15.98 -3.20 46.15
C PRO A 796 15.53 -2.64 44.80
N VAL A 797 14.82 -1.53 44.85
CA VAL A 797 14.43 -0.76 43.66
C VAL A 797 15.66 -0.07 43.08
N ARG A 798 15.92 -0.34 41.80
CA ARG A 798 17.05 0.21 41.04
C ARG A 798 16.72 1.58 40.46
N TRP A 799 15.48 1.75 39.98
CA TRP A 799 14.99 3.00 39.39
C TRP A 799 13.46 3.05 39.43
N VAL A 800 12.91 4.27 39.40
CA VAL A 800 11.46 4.50 39.29
C VAL A 800 11.23 5.47 38.14
N GLY A 801 10.58 5.00 37.08
CA GLY A 801 10.16 5.82 35.95
C GLY A 801 8.82 6.49 36.26
N TYR A 802 8.67 7.77 35.88
CA TYR A 802 7.39 8.46 35.94
C TYR A 802 7.08 9.19 34.64
N ARG A 803 5.78 9.33 34.35
CA ARG A 803 5.26 10.16 33.26
C ARG A 803 3.84 10.62 33.59
N ALA A 804 3.43 11.71 32.97
CA ALA A 804 2.14 12.33 33.23
C ALA A 804 1.55 12.90 31.93
N TYR A 805 0.24 12.80 31.81
CA TYR A 805 -0.51 13.31 30.67
C TYR A 805 -1.57 14.30 31.13
N ASP A 806 -1.80 15.33 30.33
CA ASP A 806 -2.98 16.17 30.46
C ASP A 806 -4.25 15.32 30.25
N GLY A 807 -5.29 15.57 31.05
CA GLY A 807 -6.51 14.78 31.02
C GLY A 807 -7.28 14.90 29.71
N LEU A 808 -7.26 16.06 29.03
CA LEU A 808 -7.89 16.22 27.71
C LEU A 808 -7.13 15.43 26.66
N PHE A 809 -5.80 15.47 26.70
CA PHE A 809 -4.94 14.67 25.82
C PHE A 809 -5.19 13.17 26.02
N ALA A 810 -5.15 12.68 27.26
CA ALA A 810 -5.31 11.26 27.53
C ALA A 810 -6.73 10.74 27.23
N ARG A 811 -7.79 11.56 27.41
CA ARG A 811 -9.16 11.21 26.99
C ARG A 811 -9.31 11.05 25.47
N GLY A 812 -8.49 11.77 24.70
CA GLY A 812 -8.49 11.70 23.23
C GLY A 812 -7.78 10.46 22.67
N ASN A 813 -6.98 9.77 23.49
CA ASN A 813 -6.08 8.69 23.09
C ASN A 813 -6.45 7.36 23.79
N PRO A 814 -7.22 6.46 23.13
CA PRO A 814 -7.66 5.20 23.71
C PRO A 814 -6.54 4.30 24.25
N ASP A 815 -5.34 4.41 23.67
CA ASP A 815 -4.15 3.63 24.06
C ASP A 815 -3.50 4.13 25.36
N LEU A 816 -3.92 5.29 25.86
CA LEU A 816 -3.50 5.82 27.17
C LEU A 816 -4.53 5.56 28.27
N ILE A 817 -5.77 5.19 27.91
CA ILE A 817 -6.86 4.98 28.87
C ILE A 817 -6.52 3.77 29.78
N PRO A 818 -6.43 3.95 31.11
CA PRO A 818 -6.08 2.87 32.01
C PRO A 818 -7.05 1.68 31.97
N VAL A 819 -6.55 0.50 32.31
CA VAL A 819 -7.36 -0.70 32.60
C VAL A 819 -7.48 -0.86 34.11
N ILE A 820 -8.71 -1.04 34.58
CA ILE A 820 -9.08 -1.26 35.99
C ILE A 820 -9.45 -2.72 36.17
N PHE A 821 -8.65 -3.45 36.96
CA PHE A 821 -9.00 -4.75 37.51
C PHE A 821 -9.74 -4.53 38.82
N ARG A 822 -11.04 -4.84 38.86
CA ARG A 822 -11.85 -4.67 40.07
C ARG A 822 -11.40 -5.63 41.16
N LYS A 823 -11.60 -5.26 42.42
CA LYS A 823 -11.33 -6.14 43.56
C LYS A 823 -11.86 -7.57 43.32
N GLY A 824 -10.97 -8.56 43.42
CA GLY A 824 -11.30 -9.98 43.26
C GLY A 824 -11.46 -10.47 41.81
N SER A 825 -11.22 -9.63 40.80
CA SER A 825 -11.44 -9.97 39.39
C SER A 825 -10.54 -11.08 38.85
N LEU A 826 -9.38 -11.32 39.46
CA LEU A 826 -8.43 -12.36 39.08
C LEU A 826 -8.64 -13.69 39.85
N GLY A 827 -9.72 -13.77 40.65
CA GLY A 827 -10.03 -14.92 41.49
C GLY A 827 -9.32 -14.89 42.85
N ASN A 828 -9.75 -15.76 43.77
CA ASN A 828 -9.19 -15.91 45.14
C ASN A 828 -9.10 -14.61 45.97
N GLY A 829 -9.92 -13.59 45.65
CA GLY A 829 -9.90 -12.30 46.32
C GLY A 829 -8.81 -11.33 45.84
N VAL A 830 -8.21 -11.59 44.68
CA VAL A 830 -7.16 -10.78 44.03
C VAL A 830 -7.73 -10.05 42.80
N PRO A 831 -7.37 -8.78 42.54
CA PRO A 831 -6.62 -7.89 43.42
C PRO A 831 -7.41 -7.56 44.69
N GLU A 832 -6.74 -7.21 45.78
CA GLU A 832 -7.37 -6.93 47.08
C GLU A 832 -8.16 -5.60 47.09
N ARG A 833 -7.81 -4.71 46.17
CA ARG A 833 -8.47 -3.43 45.84
C ARG A 833 -8.49 -3.26 44.32
N ASP A 834 -9.25 -2.30 43.81
CA ASP A 834 -9.22 -1.98 42.38
C ASP A 834 -7.80 -1.58 41.97
N LEU A 835 -7.18 -2.36 41.08
CA LEU A 835 -5.85 -2.13 40.53
C LEU A 835 -6.00 -1.45 39.17
N THR A 836 -5.34 -0.30 39.00
CA THR A 836 -5.41 0.49 37.77
C THR A 836 -4.02 0.59 37.13
N VAL A 837 -3.91 0.15 35.87
CA VAL A 837 -2.63 0.05 35.14
C VAL A 837 -2.80 0.53 33.70
N SER A 838 -1.71 0.84 33.01
CA SER A 838 -1.77 1.19 31.58
C SER A 838 -2.15 -0.03 30.72
N PRO A 839 -2.69 0.16 29.50
CA PRO A 839 -3.13 -0.92 28.62
C PRO A 839 -2.09 -2.02 28.33
N LEU A 840 -0.80 -1.64 28.25
CA LEU A 840 0.29 -2.56 27.92
C LEU A 840 0.97 -3.17 29.14
N HIS A 841 0.55 -2.80 30.36
CA HIS A 841 1.12 -3.35 31.58
C HIS A 841 0.73 -4.82 31.76
N ALA A 842 1.72 -5.70 31.89
CA ALA A 842 1.48 -7.13 31.94
C ALA A 842 1.17 -7.62 33.36
N MET A 843 0.04 -8.32 33.47
CA MET A 843 -0.36 -9.06 34.66
C MET A 843 0.22 -10.47 34.61
N PHE A 844 0.71 -10.97 35.74
CA PHE A 844 1.25 -12.32 35.81
C PHE A 844 0.16 -13.32 36.23
N ILE A 845 -0.32 -14.12 35.27
CA ILE A 845 -1.43 -15.05 35.46
C ILE A 845 -1.01 -16.41 34.92
N GLU A 846 -1.08 -17.43 35.78
CA GLU A 846 -0.83 -18.83 35.40
C GLU A 846 0.51 -19.10 34.70
N GLY A 847 1.54 -18.33 35.05
CA GLY A 847 2.89 -18.47 34.47
C GLY A 847 3.16 -17.54 33.28
N TRP A 848 2.18 -16.74 32.85
CA TRP A 848 2.28 -15.86 31.69
C TRP A 848 2.20 -14.39 32.08
N LEU A 849 2.94 -13.55 31.36
CA LEU A 849 2.79 -12.10 31.37
C LEU A 849 1.75 -11.70 30.31
N ILE A 850 0.60 -11.22 30.73
CA ILE A 850 -0.52 -10.88 29.84
C ILE A 850 -0.80 -9.38 29.90
N PRO A 851 -0.71 -8.63 28.79
CA PRO A 851 -1.04 -7.21 28.77
C PRO A 851 -2.47 -6.94 29.28
N ALA A 852 -2.63 -5.90 30.09
CA ALA A 852 -3.90 -5.60 30.74
C ALA A 852 -5.07 -5.43 29.75
N HIS A 853 -4.84 -4.81 28.60
CA HIS A 853 -5.89 -4.62 27.59
C HIS A 853 -6.41 -5.95 27.01
N CYS A 854 -5.58 -7.00 26.98
CA CYS A 854 -5.99 -8.32 26.56
C CYS A 854 -6.94 -8.99 27.56
N LEU A 855 -7.05 -8.51 28.80
CA LEU A 855 -7.89 -9.11 29.84
C LEU A 855 -9.21 -8.36 30.06
N VAL A 856 -9.48 -7.31 29.29
CA VAL A 856 -10.71 -6.51 29.42
C VAL A 856 -11.93 -7.34 29.01
N ASN A 857 -12.78 -7.65 29.99
CA ASN A 857 -14.03 -8.38 29.80
C ASN A 857 -15.28 -7.48 29.96
N ASN A 858 -15.09 -6.18 30.19
CA ASN A 858 -16.14 -5.18 30.37
C ASN A 858 -17.08 -5.42 31.57
N THR A 859 -16.74 -6.36 32.46
CA THR A 859 -17.51 -6.65 33.67
C THR A 859 -16.67 -6.41 34.92
N THR A 860 -15.67 -7.25 35.16
CA THR A 860 -14.78 -7.21 36.32
C THR A 860 -13.42 -6.61 35.99
N ILE A 861 -13.08 -6.50 34.70
CA ILE A 861 -11.88 -5.85 34.18
C ILE A 861 -12.33 -4.88 33.08
N VAL A 862 -12.17 -3.58 33.32
CA VAL A 862 -12.82 -2.51 32.53
C VAL A 862 -11.84 -1.39 32.20
N ARG A 863 -12.10 -0.63 31.12
CA ARG A 863 -11.38 0.63 30.89
C ARG A 863 -11.83 1.71 31.88
N GLY A 864 -10.87 2.49 32.38
CA GLY A 864 -11.08 3.54 33.36
C GLY A 864 -11.52 4.88 32.76
N VAL A 865 -11.86 5.83 33.63
CA VAL A 865 -12.16 7.22 33.26
C VAL A 865 -11.00 8.11 33.69
N ILE A 866 -10.57 9.00 32.80
CA ILE A 866 -9.45 9.90 33.06
C ILE A 866 -9.95 11.24 33.64
N GLY A 867 -9.38 11.63 34.78
CA GLY A 867 -9.61 12.91 35.45
C GLY A 867 -8.87 14.09 34.79
N GLU A 868 -8.47 15.10 35.57
CA GLU A 868 -7.77 16.29 35.04
C GLU A 868 -6.34 15.97 34.57
N THR A 869 -5.69 14.99 35.19
CA THR A 869 -4.35 14.50 34.85
C THR A 869 -4.29 12.99 34.99
N LEU A 870 -3.46 12.35 34.16
CA LEU A 870 -3.18 10.91 34.22
C LEU A 870 -1.70 10.70 34.53
N GLU A 871 -1.39 10.10 35.68
CA GLU A 871 -0.02 9.86 36.14
C GLU A 871 0.29 8.37 36.17
N TYR A 872 1.45 8.02 35.63
CA TYR A 872 1.91 6.65 35.46
C TYR A 872 3.34 6.49 36.00
N PHE A 873 3.57 5.37 36.68
CA PHE A 873 4.83 5.03 37.33
C PHE A 873 5.26 3.60 37.01
N HIS A 874 6.56 3.32 36.97
CA HIS A 874 7.07 1.95 36.86
C HIS A 874 8.32 1.75 37.71
N ILE A 875 8.46 0.57 38.32
CA ILE A 875 9.57 0.21 39.20
C ILE A 875 10.52 -0.73 38.47
N GLU A 876 11.78 -0.33 38.32
CA GLU A 876 12.88 -1.16 37.81
C GLU A 876 13.63 -1.81 38.97
N LEU A 877 13.93 -3.10 38.84
CA LEU A 877 14.77 -3.87 39.76
C LEU A 877 16.11 -4.21 39.11
N GLU A 878 17.03 -4.85 39.84
CA GLU A 878 18.30 -5.30 39.28
C GLU A 878 18.13 -6.34 38.15
N THR A 879 17.15 -7.23 38.29
CA THR A 879 16.68 -8.12 37.22
C THR A 879 15.16 -8.12 37.21
N HIS A 880 14.57 -8.26 36.02
CA HIS A 880 13.12 -8.28 35.84
C HIS A 880 12.49 -9.37 36.70
N ASP A 881 11.43 -9.04 37.44
CA ASP A 881 10.72 -9.95 38.35
C ASP A 881 9.26 -9.52 38.51
N ILE A 882 8.46 -10.32 39.20
CA ILE A 882 7.04 -10.07 39.42
C ILE A 882 6.82 -9.38 40.76
N LEU A 883 6.23 -8.20 40.73
CA LEU A 883 5.80 -7.43 41.90
C LEU A 883 4.41 -7.89 42.37
N LEU A 884 4.04 -7.51 43.60
CA LEU A 884 2.67 -7.68 44.11
C LEU A 884 2.02 -6.28 44.23
N ALA A 885 1.17 -5.94 43.26
CA ALA A 885 0.45 -4.67 43.17
C ALA A 885 -1.01 -4.86 43.59
N GLU A 886 -1.43 -4.20 44.68
CA GLU A 886 -2.72 -4.46 45.35
C GLU A 886 -2.94 -5.96 45.63
N GLY A 887 -1.84 -6.68 45.91
CA GLY A 887 -1.82 -8.14 46.09
C GLY A 887 -1.86 -8.97 44.80
N ALA A 888 -2.02 -8.35 43.62
CA ALA A 888 -1.97 -9.03 42.33
C ALA A 888 -0.53 -9.12 41.77
N PRO A 889 -0.10 -10.29 41.26
CA PRO A 889 1.16 -10.42 40.56
C PRO A 889 1.19 -9.61 39.25
N ALA A 890 2.13 -8.68 39.13
CA ALA A 890 2.29 -7.80 37.97
C ALA A 890 3.77 -7.51 37.68
N GLU A 891 4.10 -7.16 36.44
CA GLU A 891 5.50 -7.02 36.02
C GLU A 891 6.26 -5.86 36.68
N SER A 892 7.56 -6.04 36.96
CA SER A 892 8.48 -4.92 37.16
C SER A 892 8.90 -4.34 35.80
N PHE A 893 9.56 -3.18 35.78
CA PHE A 893 10.04 -2.61 34.53
C PHE A 893 11.19 -3.46 33.99
N VAL A 894 11.13 -3.76 32.70
CA VAL A 894 12.26 -4.26 31.91
C VAL A 894 12.54 -3.26 30.82
N ASP A 895 13.81 -2.87 30.70
CA ASP A 895 14.21 -1.95 29.64
C ASP A 895 14.42 -2.73 28.33
N ASP A 896 13.34 -2.89 27.58
CA ASP A 896 13.34 -3.32 26.18
C ASP A 896 13.53 -2.11 25.25
N GLN A 897 14.46 -1.22 25.61
CA GLN A 897 14.72 0.07 24.98
C GLN A 897 13.48 1.00 25.03
N SER A 898 12.64 0.82 26.05
CA SER A 898 11.46 1.62 26.35
C SER A 898 11.73 2.74 27.36
N ARG A 899 12.90 2.75 28.02
CA ARG A 899 13.17 3.68 29.13
C ARG A 899 13.00 5.16 28.76
N ASN A 900 13.31 5.55 27.53
CA ASN A 900 13.18 6.94 27.06
C ASN A 900 11.73 7.43 26.96
N MET A 901 10.72 6.56 27.17
CA MET A 901 9.31 6.97 27.25
C MET A 901 8.93 7.64 28.59
N PHE A 902 9.81 7.63 29.59
CA PHE A 902 9.55 8.26 30.90
C PHE A 902 10.15 9.67 30.98
N HIS A 903 9.44 10.59 31.63
CA HIS A 903 9.87 12.00 31.77
C HIS A 903 11.23 12.15 32.47
N ASN A 904 11.58 11.19 33.32
CA ASN A 904 12.83 11.17 34.06
C ASN A 904 13.86 10.18 33.52
N ALA A 905 13.75 9.69 32.28
CA ALA A 905 14.72 8.76 31.68
C ALA A 905 16.18 9.24 31.80
N ARG A 906 16.40 10.56 31.71
CA ARG A 906 17.71 11.20 31.92
C ARG A 906 18.32 10.90 33.29
N THR A 907 17.51 10.82 34.34
CA THR A 907 18.00 10.55 35.71
C THR A 907 18.68 9.18 35.83
N PHE A 908 18.20 8.19 35.06
CA PHE A 908 18.83 6.88 35.02
C PHE A 908 20.25 6.97 34.41
N HIS A 909 20.40 7.68 33.30
CA HIS A 909 21.69 7.85 32.63
C HIS A 909 22.69 8.65 33.48
N GLU A 910 22.21 9.61 34.28
CA GLU A 910 23.03 10.34 35.25
C GLU A 910 23.49 9.46 36.42
N LEU A 911 22.62 8.57 36.92
CA LEU A 911 22.94 7.64 38.01
C LEU A 911 23.83 6.47 37.55
N TYR A 912 23.69 6.05 36.29
CA TYR A 912 24.33 4.87 35.72
C TYR A 912 25.03 5.16 34.37
N PRO A 913 26.01 6.09 34.31
CA PRO A 913 26.58 6.60 33.05
C PRO A 913 27.43 5.60 32.26
N HIS A 914 27.70 4.43 32.83
CA HIS A 914 28.55 3.38 32.24
C HIS A 914 27.78 2.07 31.96
N VAL A 915 26.46 2.07 32.12
CA VAL A 915 25.64 0.89 31.82
C VAL A 915 25.40 0.84 30.30
N CYS A 916 25.87 -0.23 29.66
CA CYS A 916 25.57 -0.50 28.26
C CYS A 916 24.15 -1.07 28.12
N PRO A 917 23.41 -0.74 27.04
CA PRO A 917 22.15 -1.41 26.72
C PRO A 917 22.38 -2.92 26.64
N SER A 918 21.59 -3.69 27.39
CA SER A 918 21.58 -5.15 27.37
C SER A 918 20.25 -5.65 26.83
N GLU A 919 20.26 -6.85 26.26
CA GLU A 919 19.04 -7.51 25.80
C GLU A 919 18.00 -7.65 26.92
N ALA A 920 16.73 -7.36 26.64
CA ALA A 920 15.65 -7.47 27.61
C ALA A 920 15.38 -8.93 27.96
N LEU A 921 15.64 -9.30 29.22
CA LEU A 921 15.41 -10.63 29.76
C LEU A 921 14.15 -10.64 30.62
N TYR A 922 13.09 -11.27 30.11
CA TYR A 922 11.83 -11.40 30.83
C TYR A 922 11.88 -12.56 31.84
N CYS A 923 11.19 -12.44 32.98
CA CYS A 923 11.16 -13.49 34.01
C CYS A 923 10.12 -14.57 33.73
N ALA A 924 9.23 -14.34 32.75
CA ALA A 924 8.18 -15.24 32.31
C ALA A 924 7.80 -14.93 30.85
N PRO A 925 7.26 -15.90 30.10
CA PRO A 925 6.83 -15.69 28.73
C PRO A 925 5.61 -14.77 28.64
N ARG A 926 5.49 -14.02 27.55
CA ARG A 926 4.40 -13.07 27.28
C ARG A 926 3.30 -13.74 26.44
N LEU A 927 2.03 -13.44 26.73
CA LEU A 927 0.88 -14.05 26.09
C LEU A 927 -0.15 -12.97 25.73
N GLU A 928 -0.33 -12.71 24.44
CA GLU A 928 -1.19 -11.62 23.94
C GLU A 928 -2.42 -12.13 23.15
N ASP A 929 -2.39 -13.39 22.71
CA ASP A 929 -3.44 -14.08 21.96
C ASP A 929 -3.42 -15.62 22.16
N GLY A 930 -4.32 -16.34 21.47
CA GLY A 930 -4.39 -17.81 21.48
C GLY A 930 -5.31 -18.43 22.55
N VAL A 931 -5.49 -19.75 22.48
CA VAL A 931 -6.47 -20.48 23.33
C VAL A 931 -6.14 -20.45 24.82
N ILE A 932 -4.87 -20.30 25.18
CA ILE A 932 -4.46 -20.18 26.59
C ILE A 932 -4.98 -18.85 27.15
N LEU A 933 -4.87 -17.76 26.38
CA LEU A 933 -5.45 -16.47 26.77
C LEU A 933 -6.97 -16.56 26.81
N GLU A 934 -7.59 -17.21 25.83
CA GLU A 934 -9.04 -17.37 25.81
C GLU A 934 -9.54 -18.23 26.98
N HIS A 935 -8.80 -19.27 27.36
CA HIS A 935 -9.09 -20.06 28.56
C HIS A 935 -9.00 -19.21 29.83
N ILE A 936 -7.95 -18.38 29.94
CA ILE A 936 -7.78 -17.44 31.05
C ILE A 936 -8.94 -16.44 31.06
N ARG A 937 -9.35 -15.89 29.92
CA ARG A 937 -10.53 -15.00 29.82
C ARG A 937 -11.81 -15.70 30.26
N GLN A 938 -12.07 -16.91 29.77
CA GLN A 938 -13.26 -17.69 30.14
C GLN A 938 -13.30 -18.01 31.63
N LYS A 939 -12.14 -18.29 32.24
CA LYS A 939 -12.01 -18.50 33.68
C LYS A 939 -12.26 -17.21 34.46
N LEU A 940 -11.75 -16.08 33.99
CA LEU A 940 -12.01 -14.75 34.57
C LEU A 940 -13.48 -14.33 34.40
N ASP A 941 -14.16 -14.85 33.38
CA ASP A 941 -15.59 -14.68 33.12
C ASP A 941 -16.47 -15.73 33.83
N GLY A 942 -15.88 -16.75 34.46
CA GLY A 942 -16.56 -17.73 35.32
C GLY A 942 -17.15 -18.96 34.62
N SER A 943 -16.61 -19.40 33.47
CA SER A 943 -17.02 -20.64 32.77
C SER A 943 -16.02 -21.78 32.98
N ASP A 944 -16.44 -22.88 33.63
CA ASP A 944 -15.64 -24.09 33.89
C ASP A 944 -16.04 -25.22 32.91
N ASP A 945 -15.24 -25.51 31.88
CA ASP A 945 -15.31 -26.76 31.11
C ASP A 945 -13.91 -27.33 30.84
N ILE A 946 -13.77 -28.65 31.01
CA ILE A 946 -12.50 -29.41 31.14
C ILE A 946 -12.15 -30.10 29.80
N MET A 947 -10.87 -30.13 29.39
CA MET A 947 -10.40 -30.93 28.23
C MET A 947 -9.30 -31.95 28.62
N GLU A 948 -9.50 -33.22 28.20
CA GLU A 948 -8.60 -34.39 28.35
C GLU A 948 -7.60 -34.53 27.17
N CYS A 949 -6.51 -35.27 27.38
CA CYS A 949 -5.26 -35.26 26.59
C CYS A 949 -5.12 -36.46 25.61
N VAL A 950 -4.87 -36.25 24.30
CA VAL A 950 -4.55 -37.31 23.28
C VAL A 950 -3.67 -36.76 22.12
N SER A 951 -2.73 -37.58 21.59
CA SER A 951 -1.68 -37.21 20.60
C SER A 951 -2.02 -37.43 19.11
N VAL A 952 -1.42 -36.63 18.21
CA VAL A 952 -1.43 -36.78 16.71
C VAL A 952 -0.08 -36.36 16.09
N CYS A 953 0.26 -36.94 14.92
CA CYS A 953 1.50 -36.76 14.13
C CYS A 953 1.28 -35.76 12.95
N LEU A 954 2.28 -34.95 12.56
CA LEU A 954 2.15 -33.81 11.64
C LEU A 954 3.20 -33.80 10.50
N GLN A 955 2.84 -33.17 9.36
CA GLN A 955 3.59 -33.25 8.10
C GLN A 955 4.02 -31.94 7.42
N ASN A 956 3.69 -30.71 7.90
CA ASN A 956 4.37 -29.46 7.49
C ASN A 956 3.91 -28.24 8.33
N ILE A 957 4.84 -27.36 8.70
CA ILE A 957 4.64 -26.09 9.42
C ILE A 957 5.36 -24.99 8.61
N THR A 958 4.65 -23.95 8.17
CA THR A 958 5.27 -22.72 7.64
C THR A 958 5.03 -21.59 8.63
N GLY A 959 6.11 -20.93 9.08
CA GLY A 959 6.07 -19.71 9.89
C GLY A 959 6.46 -18.51 9.04
N ASN A 960 5.63 -17.47 8.97
CA ASN A 960 6.00 -16.14 8.47
C ASN A 960 5.90 -15.15 9.63
N MET A 961 6.93 -14.31 9.81
CA MET A 961 6.87 -13.18 10.75
C MET A 961 6.08 -12.01 10.17
N ILE A 962 5.12 -11.50 10.95
CA ILE A 962 4.44 -10.22 10.69
C ILE A 962 4.41 -9.45 12.01
N ALA A 963 5.03 -8.28 12.06
CA ALA A 963 4.85 -7.29 13.14
C ALA A 963 5.10 -7.80 14.59
N GLY A 964 6.12 -8.63 14.81
CA GLY A 964 6.43 -9.16 16.14
C GLY A 964 5.61 -10.38 16.55
N TYR A 965 4.99 -11.06 15.58
CA TYR A 965 4.28 -12.32 15.79
C TYR A 965 4.81 -13.41 14.85
N VAL A 966 4.97 -14.63 15.39
CA VAL A 966 5.18 -15.87 14.64
C VAL A 966 3.82 -16.38 14.19
N THR A 967 3.56 -16.38 12.88
CA THR A 967 2.28 -16.84 12.33
C THR A 967 2.46 -18.00 11.38
N GLY A 968 1.54 -18.95 11.33
CA GLY A 968 1.75 -20.12 10.47
C GLY A 968 0.54 -21.00 10.24
N TYR A 969 0.66 -21.88 9.25
CA TYR A 969 -0.38 -22.84 8.88
C TYR A 969 0.09 -24.27 9.09
N VAL A 970 -0.84 -25.13 9.49
CA VAL A 970 -0.63 -26.58 9.62
C VAL A 970 -1.49 -27.30 8.59
N THR A 971 -0.87 -28.14 7.75
CA THR A 971 -1.55 -28.89 6.67
C THR A 971 -1.38 -30.41 6.77
N GLY A 972 -2.49 -31.17 6.60
CA GLY A 972 -2.52 -32.65 6.45
C GLY A 972 -3.39 -33.45 7.44
N GLY A 973 -4.29 -34.33 6.92
CA GLY A 973 -4.98 -35.43 7.64
C GLY A 973 -6.52 -35.29 7.86
N PRO A 974 -7.33 -36.38 7.85
CA PRO A 974 -8.79 -36.32 7.98
C PRO A 974 -9.26 -35.82 9.37
N VAL A 975 -10.45 -35.22 9.35
CA VAL A 975 -10.96 -34.27 10.37
C VAL A 975 -11.37 -34.95 11.69
N SER A 976 -10.78 -34.49 12.80
CA SER A 976 -11.33 -34.58 14.17
C SER A 976 -11.15 -33.23 14.90
N HIS A 977 -11.99 -32.97 15.92
CA HIS A 977 -12.32 -31.66 16.47
C HIS A 977 -11.36 -31.10 17.55
N ASP A 978 -10.18 -31.68 17.79
CA ASP A 978 -9.29 -31.27 18.90
C ASP A 978 -8.22 -30.23 18.48
N ALA A 979 -7.79 -29.38 19.41
CA ALA A 979 -6.89 -28.23 19.18
C ALA A 979 -5.40 -28.61 19.23
N LEU A 980 -4.61 -28.15 18.25
CA LEU A 980 -3.20 -28.49 18.09
C LEU A 980 -2.30 -27.46 18.81
N VAL A 981 -1.61 -27.86 19.88
CA VAL A 981 -0.68 -27.00 20.63
C VAL A 981 0.74 -27.13 20.08
N LEU A 982 1.33 -25.99 19.73
CA LEU A 982 2.67 -25.80 19.17
C LEU A 982 3.55 -25.08 20.21
N SER A 983 4.84 -25.36 20.18
CA SER A 983 5.91 -24.86 21.04
C SER A 983 6.85 -24.02 20.20
N ILE A 984 6.98 -22.76 20.55
CA ILE A 984 7.79 -21.76 19.88
C ILE A 984 9.11 -21.64 20.65
N SER A 985 10.23 -21.71 19.94
CA SER A 985 11.58 -21.47 20.48
C SER A 985 12.29 -20.47 19.58
N VAL A 986 13.09 -19.57 20.12
CA VAL A 986 13.86 -18.55 19.39
C VAL A 986 15.32 -18.69 19.78
N ASN A 987 16.24 -18.75 18.82
CA ASN A 987 17.66 -19.05 19.03
C ASN A 987 17.89 -20.36 19.82
N GLY A 988 17.00 -21.35 19.64
CA GLY A 988 17.03 -22.62 20.40
C GLY A 988 16.57 -22.52 21.87
N ILE A 989 16.12 -21.34 22.33
CA ILE A 989 15.54 -21.15 23.66
C ILE A 989 14.01 -21.20 23.53
N HIS A 990 13.35 -22.05 24.32
CA HIS A 990 11.89 -22.12 24.32
C HIS A 990 11.28 -20.81 24.83
N VAL A 991 10.42 -20.17 24.02
CA VAL A 991 9.83 -18.85 24.31
C VAL A 991 8.34 -18.90 24.62
N GLY A 992 7.62 -19.97 24.26
CA GLY A 992 6.23 -20.17 24.68
C GLY A 992 5.45 -21.16 23.83
N HIS A 993 4.15 -21.26 24.05
CA HIS A 993 3.25 -22.18 23.35
C HIS A 993 2.12 -21.42 22.65
N VAL A 994 1.68 -21.90 21.50
CA VAL A 994 0.56 -21.36 20.73
C VAL A 994 -0.33 -22.49 20.23
N THR A 995 -1.61 -22.25 19.99
CA THR A 995 -2.52 -23.29 19.48
C THR A 995 -3.03 -22.91 18.10
N ALA A 996 -2.95 -23.86 17.16
CA ALA A 996 -3.43 -23.73 15.78
C ALA A 996 -4.86 -24.27 15.66
N ASP A 997 -5.85 -23.41 15.84
CA ASP A 997 -7.27 -23.78 15.92
C ASP A 997 -8.21 -22.95 15.01
N ARG A 998 -7.76 -21.85 14.41
CA ARG A 998 -8.55 -21.09 13.41
C ARG A 998 -8.46 -21.73 12.03
N ARG A 999 -9.60 -21.88 11.33
CA ARG A 999 -9.64 -22.37 9.95
C ARG A 999 -9.73 -21.22 8.94
N ASP A 1000 -8.94 -21.29 7.89
CA ASP A 1000 -9.08 -20.42 6.71
C ASP A 1000 -10.12 -20.98 5.71
N ALA A 1001 -10.35 -20.25 4.60
CA ALA A 1001 -11.28 -20.65 3.55
C ALA A 1001 -10.97 -22.04 2.93
N ASP A 1002 -9.72 -22.50 3.04
CA ASP A 1002 -9.21 -23.77 2.53
C ASP A 1002 -9.15 -24.88 3.60
N HIS A 1003 -9.75 -24.66 4.78
CA HIS A 1003 -9.80 -25.59 5.91
C HIS A 1003 -8.44 -25.90 6.58
N ARG A 1004 -7.41 -25.06 6.38
CA ARG A 1004 -6.09 -25.17 7.04
C ARG A 1004 -6.13 -24.53 8.41
N ARG A 1005 -5.36 -25.06 9.38
CA ARG A 1005 -5.35 -24.51 10.75
C ARG A 1005 -4.24 -23.47 10.92
N TYR A 1006 -4.59 -22.29 11.38
CA TYR A 1006 -3.72 -21.11 11.50
C TYR A 1006 -3.41 -20.78 12.97
N PHE A 1007 -2.21 -20.26 13.26
CA PHE A 1007 -1.78 -19.76 14.58
C PHE A 1007 -1.00 -18.44 14.48
N VAL A 1008 -0.94 -17.70 15.59
CA VAL A 1008 -0.24 -16.41 15.78
C VAL A 1008 0.36 -16.38 17.20
N PHE A 1009 1.62 -16.01 17.36
CA PHE A 1009 2.33 -15.97 18.65
C PHE A 1009 3.26 -14.77 18.77
N GLY A 1010 3.04 -13.87 19.73
CA GLY A 1010 3.85 -12.65 19.91
C GLY A 1010 5.27 -12.89 20.47
N LEU A 1011 6.26 -12.15 19.96
CA LEU A 1011 7.66 -12.14 20.39
C LEU A 1011 8.05 -10.80 21.03
N THR A 1012 8.97 -10.83 21.98
CA THR A 1012 9.51 -9.60 22.61
C THR A 1012 10.59 -8.96 21.75
N ARG A 1013 10.89 -7.66 21.94
CA ARG A 1013 11.83 -6.87 21.11
C ARG A 1013 13.24 -7.49 20.97
N SER A 1014 13.72 -8.22 21.96
CA SER A 1014 14.98 -8.97 21.92
C SER A 1014 14.90 -10.22 21.06
N GLN A 1015 13.77 -10.94 21.15
CA GLN A 1015 13.47 -12.13 20.36
C GLN A 1015 13.14 -11.79 18.89
N MET A 1016 12.69 -10.55 18.62
CA MET A 1016 12.45 -10.03 17.26
C MET A 1016 13.73 -9.72 16.48
N LEU A 1017 14.90 -9.72 17.12
CA LEU A 1017 16.20 -9.53 16.46
C LEU A 1017 16.78 -10.85 15.94
N ALA A 1018 16.13 -11.98 16.23
CA ALA A 1018 16.50 -13.30 15.72
C ALA A 1018 15.94 -13.46 14.29
N GLY A 1019 16.70 -14.06 13.38
CA GLY A 1019 16.23 -14.30 12.01
C GLY A 1019 15.11 -15.34 12.00
N ASP A 1020 14.31 -15.41 10.92
CA ASP A 1020 13.25 -16.42 10.77
C ASP A 1020 13.77 -17.86 10.97
N GLU A 1021 15.05 -18.11 10.68
CA GLU A 1021 15.75 -19.40 10.86
C GLU A 1021 16.00 -19.78 12.33
N ASP A 1022 15.97 -18.82 13.25
CA ASP A 1022 16.20 -19.02 14.67
C ASP A 1022 14.91 -19.36 15.43
N ILE A 1023 13.75 -19.23 14.77
CA ILE A 1023 12.42 -19.47 15.34
C ILE A 1023 11.94 -20.89 14.99
N GLN A 1024 11.88 -21.78 15.96
CA GLN A 1024 11.35 -23.14 15.80
C GLN A 1024 9.94 -23.28 16.37
N VAL A 1025 9.04 -23.88 15.58
CA VAL A 1025 7.67 -24.20 15.98
C VAL A 1025 7.47 -25.71 15.95
N THR A 1026 7.18 -26.34 17.10
CA THR A 1026 7.09 -27.81 17.24
C THR A 1026 5.83 -28.26 17.99
N PRO A 1027 5.15 -29.36 17.64
CA PRO A 1027 3.97 -29.81 18.39
C PRO A 1027 4.32 -30.25 19.81
N LEU A 1028 3.57 -29.78 20.81
CA LEU A 1028 3.87 -30.04 22.22
C LEU A 1028 3.73 -31.53 22.62
N HIS A 1029 2.94 -32.33 21.87
CA HIS A 1029 2.70 -33.75 22.15
C HIS A 1029 2.75 -34.67 20.91
N ALA A 1030 3.94 -35.21 20.60
CA ALA A 1030 4.09 -36.52 19.93
C ALA A 1030 4.61 -37.53 20.96
N GLY A 1031 3.75 -38.46 21.39
CA GLY A 1031 4.01 -39.33 22.53
C GLY A 1031 5.29 -40.17 22.43
N GLN A 1032 6.22 -39.97 23.37
CA GLN A 1032 7.10 -41.05 23.80
C GLN A 1032 6.25 -42.11 24.53
N LYS A 1033 6.27 -43.34 24.02
CA LYS A 1033 5.90 -44.54 24.78
C LYS A 1033 6.71 -44.56 26.09
N ARG A 1034 6.05 -44.38 27.23
CA ARG A 1034 6.53 -45.00 28.47
C ARG A 1034 6.29 -46.50 28.35
N VAL A 1035 7.38 -47.25 28.34
CA VAL A 1035 7.42 -48.70 28.53
C VAL A 1035 6.85 -49.02 29.92
N ALA A 1036 5.94 -49.99 29.96
CA ALA A 1036 5.83 -50.93 31.07
C ALA A 1036 6.79 -52.09 30.78
#